data_AF-A0A972MJW5-F1
#
_entry.id   AF-A0A972MJW5-F1
#
_cell.length_a   1.000
_cell.length_b   1.000
_cell.length_c   1.000
_cell.angle_alpha   90.00
_cell.angle_beta   90.00
_cell.angle_gamma   90.00
#
_symmetry.space_group_name_H-M   'P 1'
#
loop_
_entity.id
_entity.type
_entity.pdbx_description
1 polymer ?
#
loop_
_entity_poly.entity_id
_entity_poly.type
_entity_poly.pdbx_seq_one_letter_code
_entity_poly.pdbx_strand_id
1 'polypeptide(L)'
;MKNFYLILSFIIVINFSSFSVVLASNKYCAIPPFLSTNVPPNVMIMLSIEATMQGTAHPSIECFIDETENYQCKLKECVYTVEKANWIYISNCYDNEKDYYGYFDPKKCYNYDITSKTFIPVSYAKNHICTGLWSGNFLNWATMTAVDSFRKAMTGGNRVIDKKEKTVLLGARQTIKVRVKEGKNIIDNWNLWFPIKKIEVAENFTPYSGTVYIIRYSNGFVVCEDKNNDDFPDCLITEIKKDKNPEKWFPVVLEDTGVCEDNPFKACSFDNDCSGKCLNGKIGEFILKVEVCNKSVGLEENCNPQTKKPEGLLQKYAEKMRFSLFSYALKNNPDFERDGGILRANMKWIAPKIPQGLEYHDKNGKIKKCKKAEGCKNPEREIDENGIFIKNPDNTSNGKSGIINYINKFGYENGYKYYDPVSEMYYEIIRYFKNLSPTFEFCKDLGKTDDGFPVYCNQSKNLKWRDPILYPCQKNFIIAINDPYPWLDKKLPGTQATKRMKEEGYCVKRLNKEKKPCKDFGGEGECIYCVDDFGEPEDADTSINVSLWTDKVGNIEGLTPGNMCIGCIYGGECDWEPTQKYVIQLSKAIGTCYSPKRENSYYLAGLAYYAHVTDLREDIQGLQNITTYMIDTQETTGKQITGSLNVLYLASKYGGFVDINENEEPDLKEEWDKNNDNIPDTYFPVSNPSEIEDKLKEAFRRILKRTASGTAISSFSGKEKKGALLVQAIFYPEKTTEKEKVSWIGNLYSYWFLNTKTAQNIREDTNENKILDKFEDLIIKFSLDKDGSLQIKKYYVNSFGREDFTEGVYSSLDEISSLWNVGEKLKEKNPNNRKIYTVSEENKLVSFSLKELNSFSVYLGSADSFPECLGETFLEKQENLVKYIRGIDIEGCRSRYINGGVWKLADIVYSTPIVVNYPEKGYSVVYTGSNGGMLHAFKAGYL
;
A
#
# COMPACT_ATOMS: atom_id res chain seq x y z
N MET A 1 18.00 -90.99 25.65
CA MET A 1 18.16 -89.78 24.81
C MET A 1 16.80 -89.10 24.68
N LYS A 2 16.74 -87.77 24.58
CA LYS A 2 15.48 -87.00 24.49
C LYS A 2 15.28 -86.52 23.05
N ASN A 3 14.08 -86.71 22.49
CA ASN A 3 13.60 -85.92 21.36
C ASN A 3 12.37 -85.13 21.82
N PHE A 4 12.45 -83.81 21.75
CA PHE A 4 11.35 -82.89 21.97
C PHE A 4 11.46 -81.80 20.89
N TYR A 5 10.35 -81.45 20.24
CA TYR A 5 10.38 -80.48 19.15
C TYR A 5 10.71 -79.09 19.68
N LEU A 6 11.69 -78.43 19.05
CA LEU A 6 12.24 -77.15 19.48
C LEU A 6 11.73 -76.04 18.56
N ILE A 7 10.67 -75.35 18.99
CA ILE A 7 10.11 -74.19 18.28
C ILE A 7 10.97 -72.96 18.62
N LEU A 8 11.66 -72.38 17.64
CA LEU A 8 12.31 -71.08 17.82
C LEU A 8 11.27 -69.96 17.77
N SER A 9 10.89 -69.44 18.93
CA SER A 9 10.21 -68.14 19.05
C SER A 9 11.24 -67.01 18.94
N PHE A 10 11.18 -66.22 17.86
CA PHE A 10 12.05 -65.05 17.69
C PHE A 10 11.59 -63.91 18.63
N ILE A 11 12.40 -63.59 19.64
CA ILE A 11 12.10 -62.49 20.58
C ILE A 11 12.56 -61.17 19.97
N ILE A 12 11.62 -60.37 19.48
CA ILE A 12 11.88 -58.97 19.10
C ILE A 12 11.72 -58.10 20.36
N VAL A 13 12.83 -57.56 20.85
CA VAL A 13 12.83 -56.58 21.96
C VAL A 13 12.47 -55.21 21.38
N ILE A 14 11.18 -54.88 21.39
CA ILE A 14 10.70 -53.53 21.07
C ILE A 14 10.88 -52.65 22.31
N ASN A 15 11.81 -51.70 22.26
CA ASN A 15 11.85 -50.61 23.22
C ASN A 15 10.64 -49.71 23.02
N PHE A 16 9.65 -49.80 23.91
CA PHE A 16 8.56 -48.83 23.99
C PHE A 16 9.07 -47.51 24.60
N SER A 17 9.68 -46.67 23.78
CA SER A 17 9.72 -45.24 24.06
C SER A 17 8.29 -44.69 24.02
N SER A 18 7.93 -43.88 25.02
CA SER A 18 6.56 -43.38 25.18
C SER A 18 6.25 -42.29 24.15
N PHE A 19 5.67 -42.69 23.02
CA PHE A 19 5.10 -41.76 22.03
C PHE A 19 3.90 -41.01 22.61
N SER A 20 4.14 -39.78 23.06
CA SER A 20 3.06 -38.82 23.32
C SER A 20 2.45 -38.37 22.00
N VAL A 21 1.23 -38.82 21.69
CA VAL A 21 0.48 -38.35 20.51
C VAL A 21 -0.02 -36.94 20.76
N VAL A 22 0.83 -35.95 20.44
CA VAL A 22 0.44 -34.55 20.39
C VAL A 22 -0.37 -34.33 19.12
N LEU A 23 -1.69 -34.14 19.26
CA LEU A 23 -2.55 -33.69 18.17
C LEU A 23 -2.20 -32.24 17.81
N ALA A 24 -1.45 -32.07 16.73
CA ALA A 24 -1.00 -30.77 16.24
C ALA A 24 -2.15 -29.97 15.59
N SER A 25 -2.83 -29.15 16.40
CA SER A 25 -3.86 -28.21 15.94
C SER A 25 -3.28 -26.88 15.42
N ASN A 26 -2.15 -26.92 14.70
CA ASN A 26 -1.37 -25.75 14.32
C ASN A 26 -1.42 -25.46 12.81
N LYS A 27 -2.54 -24.95 12.26
CA LYS A 27 -2.54 -24.26 10.94
C LYS A 27 -3.70 -23.28 10.66
N TYR A 28 -4.41 -22.76 11.67
CA TYR A 28 -5.50 -21.78 11.45
C TYR A 28 -5.26 -20.42 12.11
N CYS A 29 -4.66 -19.48 11.37
CA CYS A 29 -4.64 -18.05 11.72
C CYS A 29 -5.78 -17.30 11.01
N ALA A 30 -6.99 -17.87 11.10
CA ALA A 30 -8.20 -17.26 10.55
C ALA A 30 -8.60 -16.07 11.43
N ILE A 31 -8.43 -14.85 10.90
CA ILE A 31 -8.98 -13.60 11.47
C ILE A 31 -10.05 -12.97 10.53
N PRO A 32 -11.16 -13.70 10.24
CA PRO A 32 -12.36 -13.28 9.47
C PRO A 32 -13.10 -12.13 10.19
N PRO A 33 -14.14 -11.43 9.65
CA PRO A 33 -13.99 -10.03 9.18
C PRO A 33 -14.27 -8.78 10.06
N PHE A 34 -14.78 -8.78 11.31
CA PHE A 34 -15.08 -7.50 12.04
C PHE A 34 -14.81 -7.40 13.57
N LEU A 35 -13.99 -6.40 13.99
CA LEU A 35 -14.01 -5.54 15.24
C LEU A 35 -12.72 -5.35 16.08
N SER A 36 -12.71 -4.32 16.94
CA SER A 36 -11.51 -3.73 17.58
C SER A 36 -11.08 -4.41 18.90
N THR A 37 -9.79 -4.47 19.26
CA THR A 37 -8.60 -3.80 18.68
C THR A 37 -8.18 -4.39 17.34
N ASN A 38 -8.36 -3.64 16.25
CA ASN A 38 -7.75 -3.98 14.97
C ASN A 38 -6.24 -3.79 15.15
N VAL A 39 -5.47 -4.87 14.95
CA VAL A 39 -4.01 -4.82 15.01
C VAL A 39 -3.55 -4.01 13.79
N PRO A 40 -2.99 -2.81 13.99
CA PRO A 40 -2.82 -1.85 12.89
C PRO A 40 -1.88 -2.44 11.83
N PRO A 41 -2.27 -2.45 10.54
CA PRO A 41 -1.38 -2.93 9.49
C PRO A 41 -0.06 -2.17 9.50
N ASN A 42 1.02 -2.91 9.29
CA ASN A 42 2.33 -2.38 8.96
C ASN A 42 2.37 -2.10 7.46
N VAL A 43 2.47 -0.83 7.05
CA VAL A 43 2.56 -0.44 5.63
C VAL A 43 3.95 0.10 5.35
N MET A 44 4.76 -0.71 4.66
CA MET A 44 6.03 -0.29 4.11
C MET A 44 5.81 0.45 2.79
N ILE A 45 6.38 1.64 2.67
CA ILE A 45 6.41 2.39 1.42
C ILE A 45 7.79 2.15 0.78
N MET A 46 7.81 1.59 -0.43
CA MET A 46 9.02 1.32 -1.20
C MET A 46 9.05 2.29 -2.39
N LEU A 47 10.02 3.20 -2.44
CA LEU A 47 10.05 4.26 -3.46
C LEU A 47 11.30 4.20 -4.32
N SER A 48 11.12 4.08 -5.64
CA SER A 48 12.23 4.10 -6.58
C SER A 48 12.85 5.50 -6.73
N ILE A 49 12.02 6.53 -6.89
CA ILE A 49 12.43 7.96 -6.97
C ILE A 49 13.32 8.24 -8.20
N GLU A 50 12.83 7.83 -9.35
CA GLU A 50 13.54 7.88 -10.63
C GLU A 50 13.37 9.22 -11.36
N ALA A 51 14.17 9.42 -12.41
CA ALA A 51 14.11 10.61 -13.25
C ALA A 51 12.80 10.75 -14.05
N THR A 52 12.19 9.63 -14.44
CA THR A 52 10.89 9.50 -15.15
C THR A 52 9.75 10.21 -14.42
N MET A 53 9.73 10.15 -13.08
CA MET A 53 8.69 10.78 -12.24
C MET A 53 8.64 12.32 -12.37
N GLN A 54 9.65 12.95 -12.97
CA GLN A 54 9.66 14.38 -13.30
C GLN A 54 8.81 14.74 -14.52
N GLY A 55 8.24 13.74 -15.21
CA GLY A 55 7.29 13.93 -16.29
C GLY A 55 6.00 14.62 -15.86
N THR A 56 5.21 15.04 -16.83
CA THR A 56 3.93 15.74 -16.62
C THR A 56 2.93 14.83 -15.91
N ALA A 57 2.17 15.39 -14.96
CA ALA A 57 1.03 14.70 -14.34
C ALA A 57 -0.09 14.39 -15.35
N HIS A 58 -0.09 15.12 -16.47
CA HIS A 58 -1.08 15.07 -17.55
C HIS A 58 -0.37 14.78 -18.86
N PRO A 59 0.04 13.52 -19.09
CA PRO A 59 0.71 13.13 -20.33
C PRO A 59 -0.27 13.22 -21.50
N SER A 60 0.25 13.66 -22.63
CA SER A 60 -0.52 13.89 -23.85
C SER A 60 -0.60 12.61 -24.68
N ILE A 61 -1.14 11.57 -24.05
CA ILE A 61 -1.23 10.20 -24.56
C ILE A 61 -2.68 9.71 -24.59
N GLU A 62 -2.91 8.66 -25.36
CA GLU A 62 -4.10 7.83 -25.36
C GLU A 62 -3.66 6.39 -25.09
N CYS A 63 -4.21 5.81 -24.02
CA CYS A 63 -3.97 4.42 -23.66
C CYS A 63 -5.21 3.57 -23.91
N PHE A 64 -5.00 2.36 -24.40
CA PHE A 64 -6.04 1.43 -24.83
C PHE A 64 -5.56 -0.01 -24.60
N ILE A 65 -6.50 -0.95 -24.62
CA ILE A 65 -6.18 -2.38 -24.68
C ILE A 65 -6.20 -2.77 -26.16
N ASP A 66 -5.15 -3.42 -26.64
CA ASP A 66 -5.03 -3.88 -28.03
C ASP A 66 -5.71 -5.24 -28.28
N GLU A 67 -5.70 -5.71 -29.53
CA GLU A 67 -6.32 -6.98 -29.94
C GLU A 67 -5.68 -8.24 -29.31
N THR A 68 -4.56 -8.08 -28.60
CA THR A 68 -3.86 -9.14 -27.85
C THR A 68 -4.05 -9.02 -26.32
N GLU A 69 -5.06 -8.25 -25.90
CA GLU A 69 -5.37 -7.91 -24.50
C GLU A 69 -4.23 -7.15 -23.77
N ASN A 70 -3.26 -6.59 -24.50
CA ASN A 70 -2.14 -5.85 -23.92
C ASN A 70 -2.48 -4.35 -23.76
N TYR A 71 -2.05 -3.78 -22.64
CA TYR A 71 -2.18 -2.35 -22.35
C TYR A 71 -1.12 -1.54 -23.12
N GLN A 72 -1.56 -0.67 -24.02
CA GLN A 72 -0.69 0.16 -24.86
C GLN A 72 -1.00 1.65 -24.66
N CYS A 73 0.00 2.50 -24.84
CA CYS A 73 -0.15 3.96 -24.88
C CYS A 73 0.55 4.58 -26.10
N LYS A 74 -0.18 5.41 -26.87
CA LYS A 74 0.35 6.23 -27.98
C LYS A 74 0.33 7.72 -27.61
N LEU A 75 1.13 8.55 -28.29
CA LEU A 75 0.97 10.03 -28.24
C LEU A 75 -0.37 10.44 -28.89
N LYS A 76 -0.97 11.53 -28.39
CA LYS A 76 -2.13 12.19 -29.02
C LYS A 76 -1.70 12.99 -30.25
N GLU A 77 -2.61 13.14 -31.22
CA GLU A 77 -2.40 13.90 -32.46
C GLU A 77 -2.10 15.40 -32.22
N CYS A 78 -2.54 15.96 -31.08
CA CYS A 78 -2.20 17.32 -30.63
C CYS A 78 -0.79 17.45 -30.01
N VAL A 79 0.06 16.42 -30.13
CA VAL A 79 1.49 16.45 -29.83
C VAL A 79 2.28 16.36 -31.13
N TYR A 80 3.19 17.31 -31.34
CA TYR A 80 4.04 17.35 -32.53
C TYR A 80 5.49 17.69 -32.18
N THR A 81 6.37 17.33 -33.11
CA THR A 81 7.81 17.67 -33.07
C THR A 81 8.05 18.81 -34.06
N VAL A 82 8.82 19.82 -33.67
CA VAL A 82 9.14 20.95 -34.55
C VAL A 82 10.22 20.54 -35.57
N GLU A 83 10.04 20.84 -36.86
CA GLU A 83 10.93 20.36 -37.93
C GLU A 83 12.38 20.86 -37.82
N LYS A 84 12.57 22.10 -37.34
CA LYS A 84 13.91 22.63 -37.01
C LYS A 84 14.56 21.89 -35.83
N ALA A 85 13.78 21.09 -35.09
CA ALA A 85 14.11 20.58 -33.76
C ALA A 85 13.50 19.19 -33.48
N ASN A 86 13.89 18.19 -34.29
CA ASN A 86 13.44 16.77 -34.32
C ASN A 86 13.42 15.96 -32.99
N TRP A 87 13.67 16.61 -31.85
CA TRP A 87 13.77 16.02 -30.51
C TRP A 87 13.05 16.88 -29.45
N ILE A 88 12.30 17.91 -29.84
CA ILE A 88 11.51 18.76 -28.93
C ILE A 88 10.03 18.60 -29.24
N TYR A 89 9.29 18.11 -28.24
CA TYR A 89 7.87 17.85 -28.32
C TYR A 89 7.06 19.04 -27.76
N ILE A 90 6.09 19.50 -28.55
CA ILE A 90 5.11 20.52 -28.18
C ILE A 90 3.74 19.84 -28.08
N SER A 91 2.99 20.17 -27.04
CA SER A 91 1.63 19.68 -26.79
C SER A 91 0.67 20.86 -26.72
N ASN A 92 -0.32 20.88 -27.62
CA ASN A 92 -1.50 21.76 -27.56
C ASN A 92 -2.72 21.00 -26.99
N CYS A 93 -2.48 19.90 -26.28
CA CYS A 93 -3.52 18.98 -25.77
C CYS A 93 -4.20 19.46 -24.47
N TYR A 94 -4.58 20.74 -24.38
CA TYR A 94 -5.43 21.22 -23.27
C TYR A 94 -6.90 21.00 -23.59
N ASP A 95 -7.56 20.20 -22.77
CA ASP A 95 -8.98 19.89 -22.84
C ASP A 95 -9.70 20.65 -21.70
N ASN A 96 -10.53 21.62 -22.07
CA ASN A 96 -11.20 22.47 -21.09
C ASN A 96 -12.38 21.78 -20.38
N GLU A 97 -12.90 20.68 -20.92
CA GLU A 97 -13.99 19.91 -20.32
C GLU A 97 -13.49 18.97 -19.20
N LYS A 98 -12.18 18.75 -19.12
CA LYS A 98 -11.53 17.90 -18.11
C LYS A 98 -11.07 18.66 -16.87
N ASP A 99 -11.44 18.17 -15.68
CA ASP A 99 -10.79 18.51 -14.41
C ASP A 99 -9.36 17.88 -14.39
N TYR A 100 -8.31 18.72 -14.43
CA TYR A 100 -6.93 18.29 -14.30
C TYR A 100 -6.48 18.28 -12.84
N TYR A 101 -6.06 17.12 -12.34
CA TYR A 101 -5.59 16.96 -10.96
C TYR A 101 -4.24 17.63 -10.68
N GLY A 102 -4.14 18.41 -9.60
CA GLY A 102 -2.88 19.02 -9.16
C GLY A 102 -3.01 19.89 -7.91
N TYR A 103 -2.00 20.71 -7.62
CA TYR A 103 -1.98 21.61 -6.45
C TYR A 103 -2.94 22.79 -6.56
N PHE A 104 -3.33 23.20 -7.78
CA PHE A 104 -4.40 24.18 -7.96
C PHE A 104 -5.76 23.48 -7.87
N ASP A 105 -6.79 24.22 -7.48
CA ASP A 105 -8.18 23.80 -7.60
C ASP A 105 -8.64 24.11 -9.04
N PRO A 106 -9.08 23.11 -9.84
CA PRO A 106 -9.62 23.32 -11.18
C PRO A 106 -10.70 24.42 -11.22
N LYS A 107 -11.52 24.50 -10.17
CA LYS A 107 -12.70 25.35 -10.09
C LYS A 107 -12.40 26.75 -9.56
N LYS A 108 -11.13 27.15 -9.43
CA LYS A 108 -10.72 28.48 -8.94
C LYS A 108 -9.86 29.26 -9.95
N CYS A 109 -10.00 30.58 -9.91
CA CYS A 109 -9.10 31.53 -10.53
C CYS A 109 -8.08 32.05 -9.51
N TYR A 110 -6.85 32.24 -9.96
CA TYR A 110 -5.69 32.63 -9.15
C TYR A 110 -5.09 33.96 -9.65
N ASN A 111 -4.70 34.81 -8.71
CA ASN A 111 -3.77 35.91 -8.98
C ASN A 111 -2.35 35.50 -8.55
N TYR A 112 -1.32 35.99 -9.25
CA TYR A 112 0.08 35.77 -8.85
C TYR A 112 0.60 37.04 -8.15
N ASP A 113 0.75 36.96 -6.82
CA ASP A 113 1.39 38.04 -6.06
C ASP A 113 2.90 38.03 -6.33
N ILE A 114 3.38 39.05 -7.05
CA ILE A 114 4.80 39.27 -7.34
C ILE A 114 5.67 39.47 -6.09
N THR A 115 5.08 39.85 -4.96
CA THR A 115 5.78 40.17 -3.70
C THR A 115 6.17 38.90 -2.95
N SER A 116 5.21 38.02 -2.67
CA SER A 116 5.45 36.70 -2.08
C SER A 116 5.83 35.62 -3.12
N LYS A 117 5.72 35.96 -4.42
CA LYS A 117 5.93 35.09 -5.58
C LYS A 117 5.10 33.80 -5.45
N THR A 118 3.79 33.97 -5.27
CA THR A 118 2.83 32.90 -4.93
C THR A 118 1.52 33.12 -5.67
N PHE A 119 0.95 32.04 -6.22
CA PHE A 119 -0.41 32.00 -6.73
C PHE A 119 -1.40 31.92 -5.56
N ILE A 120 -2.32 32.88 -5.49
CA ILE A 120 -3.33 33.02 -4.44
C ILE A 120 -4.71 32.90 -5.11
N PRO A 121 -5.61 32.02 -4.64
CA PRO A 121 -6.96 31.93 -5.18
C PRO A 121 -7.73 33.22 -4.87
N VAL A 122 -8.53 33.71 -5.83
CA VAL A 122 -9.28 34.97 -5.70
C VAL A 122 -10.79 34.83 -6.00
N SER A 123 -11.19 33.88 -6.84
CA SER A 123 -12.59 33.62 -7.17
C SER A 123 -12.80 32.17 -7.64
N TYR A 124 -14.05 31.74 -7.78
CA TYR A 124 -14.38 30.55 -8.56
C TYR A 124 -14.23 30.84 -10.07
N ALA A 125 -13.83 29.81 -10.82
CA ALA A 125 -13.77 29.83 -12.29
C ALA A 125 -15.15 29.52 -12.89
N LYS A 126 -15.40 29.99 -14.11
CA LYS A 126 -16.64 29.67 -14.85
C LYS A 126 -16.27 28.82 -16.07
N ASN A 127 -16.62 27.53 -16.04
CA ASN A 127 -16.20 26.55 -17.06
C ASN A 127 -14.67 26.57 -17.30
N HIS A 128 -13.90 26.59 -16.21
CA HIS A 128 -12.43 26.72 -16.20
C HIS A 128 -11.85 28.01 -16.81
N ILE A 129 -12.68 28.95 -17.27
CA ILE A 129 -12.27 30.27 -17.78
C ILE A 129 -12.06 31.26 -16.63
N CYS A 130 -10.97 32.03 -16.72
CA CYS A 130 -10.47 32.98 -15.72
C CYS A 130 -9.84 34.22 -16.41
N THR A 131 -10.57 34.92 -17.26
CA THR A 131 -10.07 36.06 -18.06
C THR A 131 -9.33 37.11 -17.22
N GLY A 132 -8.09 37.43 -17.59
CA GLY A 132 -7.22 38.38 -16.87
C GLY A 132 -6.59 37.82 -15.58
N LEU A 133 -6.82 36.56 -15.27
CA LEU A 133 -6.33 35.81 -14.12
C LEU A 133 -5.77 34.46 -14.58
N TRP A 134 -5.27 33.64 -13.66
CA TRP A 134 -4.85 32.27 -13.96
C TRP A 134 -5.96 31.26 -13.67
N SER A 135 -6.26 30.39 -14.63
CA SER A 135 -7.10 29.21 -14.40
C SER A 135 -6.33 28.12 -13.66
N GLY A 136 -6.86 27.65 -12.53
CA GLY A 136 -6.28 26.53 -11.79
C GLY A 136 -6.27 25.24 -12.60
N ASN A 137 -7.27 25.02 -13.45
CA ASN A 137 -7.34 23.84 -14.32
C ASN A 137 -6.22 23.83 -15.37
N PHE A 138 -6.05 24.96 -16.06
CA PHE A 138 -4.96 25.15 -17.03
C PHE A 138 -3.58 25.02 -16.38
N LEU A 139 -3.36 25.66 -15.22
CA LEU A 139 -2.08 25.54 -14.52
C LEU A 139 -1.79 24.12 -14.02
N ASN A 140 -2.81 23.32 -13.68
CA ASN A 140 -2.60 21.90 -13.37
C ASN A 140 -2.08 21.15 -14.61
N TRP A 141 -2.75 21.24 -15.76
CA TRP A 141 -2.30 20.64 -17.03
C TRP A 141 -0.91 21.10 -17.49
N ALA A 142 -0.64 22.40 -17.36
CA ALA A 142 0.57 23.02 -17.88
C ALA A 142 1.81 22.84 -16.99
N THR A 143 1.64 22.61 -15.68
CA THR A 143 2.77 22.73 -14.71
C THR A 143 2.96 21.57 -13.73
N MET A 144 1.99 20.67 -13.55
CA MET A 144 2.12 19.60 -12.55
C MET A 144 3.02 18.46 -13.04
N THR A 145 3.89 17.95 -12.18
CA THR A 145 4.68 16.72 -12.43
C THR A 145 4.02 15.51 -11.78
N ALA A 146 4.37 14.29 -12.21
CA ALA A 146 3.90 13.05 -11.56
C ALA A 146 4.27 13.03 -10.06
N VAL A 147 5.44 13.57 -9.70
CA VAL A 147 5.87 13.78 -8.30
C VAL A 147 4.95 14.75 -7.54
N ASP A 148 4.41 15.79 -8.18
CA ASP A 148 3.46 16.70 -7.54
C ASP A 148 2.10 16.03 -7.29
N SER A 149 1.60 15.25 -8.25
CA SER A 149 0.40 14.42 -8.05
C SER A 149 0.59 13.39 -6.93
N PHE A 150 1.73 12.68 -6.94
CA PHE A 150 2.10 11.72 -5.90
C PHE A 150 2.18 12.36 -4.50
N ARG A 151 2.81 13.53 -4.39
CA ARG A 151 2.88 14.30 -3.14
C ARG A 151 1.51 14.77 -2.68
N LYS A 152 0.67 15.28 -3.58
CA LYS A 152 -0.72 15.63 -3.21
C LYS A 152 -1.48 14.40 -2.70
N ALA A 153 -1.39 13.26 -3.39
CA ALA A 153 -2.05 12.02 -3.02
C ALA A 153 -1.58 11.49 -1.65
N MET A 154 -0.25 11.41 -1.42
CA MET A 154 0.30 10.81 -0.20
C MET A 154 0.29 11.77 1.00
N THR A 155 0.62 13.05 0.81
CA THR A 155 0.87 14.00 1.92
C THR A 155 0.02 15.26 1.88
N GLY A 156 -0.73 15.51 0.81
CA GLY A 156 -1.33 16.84 0.57
C GLY A 156 -0.33 17.87 0.03
N GLY A 157 0.85 17.46 -0.42
CA GLY A 157 1.82 18.28 -1.15
C GLY A 157 3.02 18.77 -0.33
N ASN A 158 4.07 19.22 -1.03
CA ASN A 158 5.25 19.80 -0.40
C ASN A 158 4.97 21.20 0.16
N ARG A 159 4.66 21.31 1.46
CA ARG A 159 4.42 22.58 2.14
C ARG A 159 5.74 23.35 2.36
N VAL A 160 5.90 24.49 1.68
CA VAL A 160 7.03 25.43 1.88
C VAL A 160 6.69 26.52 2.91
N ILE A 161 5.39 26.81 3.11
CA ILE A 161 4.88 27.55 4.27
C ILE A 161 3.81 26.68 4.92
N ASP A 162 4.00 26.35 6.20
CA ASP A 162 3.03 25.59 6.99
C ASP A 162 2.75 26.31 8.32
N LYS A 163 1.81 27.26 8.30
CA LYS A 163 1.37 28.05 9.46
C LYS A 163 -0.13 27.83 9.70
N LYS A 164 -0.61 28.01 10.94
CA LYS A 164 -1.98 27.65 11.34
C LYS A 164 -3.10 28.18 10.41
N GLU A 165 -3.02 29.43 9.96
CA GLU A 165 -4.00 30.03 9.03
C GLU A 165 -3.45 30.25 7.58
N LYS A 166 -2.27 29.73 7.22
CA LYS A 166 -1.74 29.84 5.83
C LYS A 166 -0.85 28.64 5.47
N THR A 167 -1.23 27.95 4.40
CA THR A 167 -0.48 26.84 3.80
C THR A 167 -0.11 27.20 2.37
N VAL A 168 1.17 27.06 2.00
CA VAL A 168 1.64 27.24 0.61
C VAL A 168 2.43 26.01 0.20
N LEU A 169 2.01 25.39 -0.90
CA LEU A 169 2.69 24.26 -1.54
C LEU A 169 3.77 24.77 -2.51
N LEU A 170 4.79 23.95 -2.76
CA LEU A 170 5.84 24.20 -3.74
C LEU A 170 5.93 23.03 -4.73
N GLY A 171 5.84 23.34 -6.02
CA GLY A 171 6.05 22.42 -7.14
C GLY A 171 7.42 21.76 -7.11
N ALA A 172 7.45 20.47 -7.45
CA ALA A 172 8.66 19.66 -7.48
C ALA A 172 9.76 20.30 -8.34
N ARG A 173 11.01 20.12 -7.94
CA ARG A 173 12.14 20.51 -8.80
C ARG A 173 12.17 19.62 -10.03
N GLN A 174 12.18 20.23 -11.21
CA GLN A 174 12.42 19.54 -12.47
C GLN A 174 13.86 19.82 -12.94
N THR A 175 14.61 18.77 -13.25
CA THR A 175 16.01 18.81 -13.69
C THR A 175 16.20 18.38 -15.16
N ILE A 176 15.14 17.91 -15.82
CA ILE A 176 15.11 17.68 -17.29
C ILE A 176 15.47 19.00 -17.97
N LYS A 177 16.51 19.02 -18.81
CA LYS A 177 17.00 20.27 -19.43
C LYS A 177 16.22 20.55 -20.71
N VAL A 178 15.71 21.77 -20.87
CA VAL A 178 15.04 22.19 -22.12
C VAL A 178 15.97 23.03 -22.98
N ARG A 179 16.71 23.97 -22.39
CA ARG A 179 17.83 24.75 -22.99
C ARG A 179 18.86 25.10 -21.90
N VAL A 180 20.14 25.31 -22.25
CA VAL A 180 21.18 25.84 -21.34
C VAL A 180 22.26 26.60 -22.13
N LYS A 181 22.64 27.82 -21.68
CA LYS A 181 23.86 28.53 -22.12
C LYS A 181 24.97 28.41 -21.06
N GLU A 182 26.22 28.35 -21.55
CA GLU A 182 27.48 28.22 -20.80
C GLU A 182 27.71 26.86 -20.09
N GLY A 183 28.25 25.89 -20.85
CA GLY A 183 28.79 24.63 -20.30
C GLY A 183 28.72 23.41 -21.23
N LYS A 184 27.82 23.44 -22.24
CA LYS A 184 27.33 22.32 -23.07
C LYS A 184 26.34 21.38 -22.36
N ASN A 185 25.04 21.60 -22.62
CA ASN A 185 24.26 20.82 -23.59
C ASN A 185 22.99 21.64 -23.90
N ILE A 186 22.61 21.76 -25.17
CA ILE A 186 21.56 22.71 -25.61
C ILE A 186 20.17 22.05 -25.70
N ILE A 187 20.12 20.73 -25.89
CA ILE A 187 18.90 19.92 -25.97
C ILE A 187 19.11 18.69 -25.10
N ASP A 188 18.01 18.14 -24.55
CA ASP A 188 17.97 16.87 -23.83
C ASP A 188 16.77 16.09 -24.40
N ASN A 189 16.98 14.86 -24.89
CA ASN A 189 15.93 14.06 -25.55
C ASN A 189 14.80 13.63 -24.58
N TRP A 190 15.00 13.91 -23.29
CA TRP A 190 14.16 13.49 -22.17
C TRP A 190 12.95 14.43 -21.96
N ASN A 191 12.82 15.48 -22.78
CA ASN A 191 11.66 16.38 -22.77
C ASN A 191 10.34 15.69 -23.20
N LEU A 192 10.41 14.50 -23.81
CA LEU A 192 9.25 13.62 -24.04
C LEU A 192 8.35 13.45 -22.81
N TRP A 193 8.94 13.32 -21.63
CA TRP A 193 8.19 13.12 -20.39
C TRP A 193 7.49 14.40 -19.90
N PHE A 194 7.95 15.59 -20.30
CA PHE A 194 7.27 16.87 -20.01
C PHE A 194 7.39 17.80 -21.23
N PRO A 195 6.50 17.64 -22.24
CA PRO A 195 6.56 18.45 -23.45
C PRO A 195 6.27 19.93 -23.15
N ILE A 196 6.74 20.82 -24.01
CA ILE A 196 6.39 22.24 -23.96
C ILE A 196 4.88 22.37 -24.22
N LYS A 197 4.19 23.20 -23.44
CA LYS A 197 2.73 23.30 -23.46
C LYS A 197 2.32 24.56 -24.22
N LYS A 198 1.74 24.42 -25.42
CA LYS A 198 1.18 25.52 -26.23
C LYS A 198 -0.28 25.77 -25.84
N ILE A 199 -0.73 27.02 -25.93
CA ILE A 199 -2.16 27.37 -25.97
C ILE A 199 -2.34 28.61 -26.85
N GLU A 200 -3.34 28.60 -27.73
CA GLU A 200 -3.52 29.63 -28.78
C GLU A 200 -4.50 30.76 -28.40
N VAL A 201 -5.27 30.56 -27.33
CA VAL A 201 -6.28 31.50 -26.79
C VAL A 201 -6.04 31.76 -25.29
N ALA A 202 -4.82 32.22 -24.98
CA ALA A 202 -4.34 32.36 -23.60
C ALA A 202 -5.21 33.24 -22.70
N GLU A 203 -5.97 34.18 -23.27
CA GLU A 203 -6.81 35.16 -22.55
C GLU A 203 -8.00 34.53 -21.82
N ASN A 204 -8.34 33.28 -22.13
CA ASN A 204 -9.34 32.52 -21.39
C ASN A 204 -8.78 31.94 -20.08
N PHE A 205 -7.47 31.69 -19.99
CA PHE A 205 -6.86 30.86 -18.94
C PHE A 205 -5.69 31.53 -18.20
N THR A 206 -5.24 32.68 -18.70
CA THR A 206 -4.07 33.42 -18.20
C THR A 206 -4.32 34.94 -18.26
N PRO A 207 -3.47 35.77 -17.62
CA PRO A 207 -3.46 37.23 -17.82
C PRO A 207 -2.89 37.71 -19.17
N TYR A 208 -2.53 36.80 -20.07
CA TYR A 208 -1.92 37.07 -21.38
C TYR A 208 -2.89 36.67 -22.51
N SER A 209 -2.63 37.10 -23.75
CA SER A 209 -3.54 36.93 -24.88
C SER A 209 -2.86 36.35 -26.13
N GLY A 210 -3.59 35.58 -26.93
CA GLY A 210 -3.07 34.90 -28.12
C GLY A 210 -2.24 33.66 -27.79
N THR A 211 -1.30 33.32 -28.66
CA THR A 211 -0.46 32.12 -28.50
C THR A 211 0.62 32.31 -27.45
N VAL A 212 0.63 31.46 -26.41
CA VAL A 212 1.72 31.38 -25.43
C VAL A 212 2.17 29.94 -25.21
N TYR A 213 3.45 29.79 -24.88
CA TYR A 213 4.09 28.54 -24.53
C TYR A 213 4.48 28.55 -23.04
N ILE A 214 4.10 27.52 -22.31
CA ILE A 214 4.50 27.29 -20.92
C ILE A 214 5.66 26.28 -20.91
N ILE A 215 6.81 26.72 -20.41
CA ILE A 215 8.01 25.88 -20.26
C ILE A 215 8.26 25.65 -18.77
N ARG A 216 7.98 24.43 -18.30
CA ARG A 216 8.30 23.99 -16.93
C ARG A 216 9.82 23.83 -16.79
N TYR A 217 10.39 24.31 -15.68
CA TYR A 217 11.78 24.04 -15.30
C TYR A 217 12.08 24.39 -13.83
N SER A 218 13.03 23.70 -13.18
CA SER A 218 13.38 23.90 -11.76
C SER A 218 12.12 23.88 -10.86
N ASN A 219 11.96 24.77 -9.87
CA ASN A 219 10.76 24.89 -9.03
C ASN A 219 9.71 25.88 -9.60
N GLY A 220 9.62 26.03 -10.91
CA GLY A 220 8.75 27.02 -11.55
C GLY A 220 8.44 26.72 -13.01
N PHE A 221 7.96 27.74 -13.72
CA PHE A 221 7.80 27.76 -15.16
C PHE A 221 8.07 29.16 -15.73
N VAL A 222 8.24 29.22 -17.05
CA VAL A 222 8.37 30.46 -17.82
C VAL A 222 7.25 30.49 -18.87
N VAL A 223 6.73 31.68 -19.13
CA VAL A 223 5.73 31.95 -20.18
C VAL A 223 6.43 32.67 -21.33
N CYS A 224 6.18 32.19 -22.54
CA CYS A 224 6.93 32.61 -23.73
C CYS A 224 6.00 32.84 -24.94
N GLU A 225 6.36 33.82 -25.77
CA GLU A 225 5.84 34.00 -27.12
C GLU A 225 6.80 33.38 -28.17
N ASP A 226 6.26 33.18 -29.36
CA ASP A 226 6.96 32.94 -30.62
C ASP A 226 6.83 34.25 -31.44
N LYS A 227 7.95 34.84 -31.89
CA LYS A 227 7.97 36.14 -32.60
C LYS A 227 8.08 36.03 -34.11
N ASN A 228 8.50 34.88 -34.64
CA ASN A 228 8.64 34.66 -36.08
C ASN A 228 7.51 33.79 -36.66
N ASN A 229 6.69 33.18 -35.80
CA ASN A 229 5.67 32.19 -36.09
C ASN A 229 6.24 30.92 -36.76
N ASP A 230 7.38 30.42 -36.27
CA ASP A 230 7.95 29.11 -36.66
C ASP A 230 7.50 27.93 -35.78
N ASP A 231 6.51 28.20 -34.92
CA ASP A 231 5.84 27.29 -33.99
C ASP A 231 6.72 26.87 -32.79
N PHE A 232 7.74 27.67 -32.46
CA PHE A 232 8.72 27.43 -31.40
C PHE A 232 8.91 28.66 -30.49
N PRO A 233 9.00 28.51 -29.15
CA PRO A 233 9.10 29.67 -28.26
C PRO A 233 10.50 30.29 -28.21
N ASP A 234 10.58 31.63 -28.21
CA ASP A 234 11.82 32.43 -28.27
C ASP A 234 12.49 32.68 -26.90
N CYS A 235 12.39 31.73 -25.97
CA CYS A 235 12.93 31.85 -24.60
C CYS A 235 14.20 31.04 -24.37
N LEU A 236 15.24 31.67 -23.78
CA LEU A 236 16.42 30.97 -23.29
C LEU A 236 16.43 30.87 -21.76
N ILE A 237 16.00 29.71 -21.24
CA ILE A 237 15.87 29.47 -19.80
C ILE A 237 17.12 28.82 -19.15
N THR A 238 17.30 29.04 -17.85
CA THR A 238 18.34 28.42 -17.01
C THR A 238 17.91 28.33 -15.53
N GLU A 239 18.71 27.70 -14.67
CA GLU A 239 18.45 27.53 -13.22
C GLU A 239 19.49 28.30 -12.38
N ILE A 240 19.04 29.29 -11.59
CA ILE A 240 19.95 30.09 -10.76
C ILE A 240 20.16 29.47 -9.37
N LYS A 241 21.32 28.84 -9.18
CA LYS A 241 21.76 28.18 -7.92
C LYS A 241 22.45 29.13 -6.93
N LYS A 242 21.90 30.34 -6.73
CA LYS A 242 22.52 31.37 -5.85
C LYS A 242 22.34 31.10 -4.35
N ASP A 243 21.25 30.44 -3.94
CA ASP A 243 21.02 30.05 -2.54
C ASP A 243 21.48 28.59 -2.31
N LYS A 244 21.86 28.24 -1.08
CA LYS A 244 22.23 26.86 -0.71
C LYS A 244 21.02 25.94 -0.50
N ASN A 245 19.81 26.49 -0.38
CA ASN A 245 18.58 25.71 -0.32
C ASN A 245 18.01 25.49 -1.74
N PRO A 246 17.91 24.24 -2.24
CA PRO A 246 17.37 23.96 -3.57
C PRO A 246 15.87 24.27 -3.73
N GLU A 247 15.10 24.40 -2.63
CA GLU A 247 13.72 24.92 -2.68
C GLU A 247 13.64 26.42 -3.06
N LYS A 248 14.80 27.07 -3.23
CA LYS A 248 14.94 28.44 -3.74
C LYS A 248 15.64 28.53 -5.10
N TRP A 249 15.88 27.40 -5.77
CA TRP A 249 16.30 27.42 -7.17
C TRP A 249 15.06 27.58 -8.05
N PHE A 250 15.13 28.46 -9.03
CA PHE A 250 13.98 28.86 -9.85
C PHE A 250 14.43 28.98 -11.31
N PRO A 251 13.52 28.79 -12.27
CA PRO A 251 13.81 29.11 -13.66
C PRO A 251 13.97 30.62 -13.81
N VAL A 252 14.92 31.02 -14.64
CA VAL A 252 15.14 32.42 -15.05
C VAL A 252 15.46 32.40 -16.54
N VAL A 253 14.92 33.33 -17.31
CA VAL A 253 15.40 33.60 -18.67
C VAL A 253 16.39 34.74 -18.62
N LEU A 254 17.55 34.49 -19.23
CA LEU A 254 18.69 35.41 -19.27
C LEU A 254 18.26 36.70 -19.96
N GLU A 255 18.28 37.81 -19.24
CA GLU A 255 17.54 39.03 -19.64
C GLU A 255 18.10 39.64 -20.93
N ASP A 256 19.43 39.69 -21.05
CA ASP A 256 20.17 40.08 -22.26
C ASP A 256 20.49 38.86 -23.16
N THR A 257 19.65 37.82 -23.22
CA THR A 257 19.91 36.67 -24.12
C THR A 257 18.65 36.02 -24.71
N GLY A 258 18.52 36.14 -26.03
CA GLY A 258 17.50 35.48 -26.85
C GLY A 258 18.00 34.24 -27.58
N VAL A 259 17.28 33.85 -28.64
CA VAL A 259 17.64 32.84 -29.64
C VAL A 259 17.64 33.42 -31.06
N CYS A 260 18.43 32.86 -31.98
CA CYS A 260 18.50 33.38 -33.34
C CYS A 260 17.32 32.96 -34.23
N GLU A 261 16.78 33.91 -34.98
CA GLU A 261 15.72 33.72 -36.00
C GLU A 261 16.10 32.66 -37.06
N ASP A 262 17.39 32.58 -37.43
CA ASP A 262 17.95 31.57 -38.33
C ASP A 262 18.24 30.22 -37.66
N ASN A 263 18.35 30.17 -36.34
CA ASN A 263 18.74 28.97 -35.59
C ASN A 263 18.24 29.06 -34.13
N PRO A 264 17.08 28.48 -33.80
CA PRO A 264 16.46 28.63 -32.48
C PRO A 264 17.20 27.89 -31.34
N PHE A 265 18.30 27.19 -31.64
CA PHE A 265 19.23 26.63 -30.65
C PHE A 265 20.42 27.55 -30.35
N LYS A 266 20.67 28.55 -31.20
CA LYS A 266 21.81 29.46 -31.09
C LYS A 266 21.40 30.63 -30.21
N ALA A 267 21.91 30.64 -28.99
CA ALA A 267 21.72 31.74 -28.05
C ALA A 267 22.46 33.00 -28.52
N CYS A 268 21.81 34.16 -28.43
CA CYS A 268 22.31 35.46 -28.89
C CYS A 268 22.05 36.55 -27.83
N SER A 269 22.85 37.61 -27.84
CA SER A 269 22.61 38.84 -27.08
C SER A 269 22.35 40.04 -28.00
N PHE A 270 22.81 39.97 -29.26
CA PHE A 270 22.59 40.98 -30.30
C PHE A 270 22.29 40.31 -31.65
N ASP A 271 21.67 41.03 -32.58
CA ASP A 271 21.41 40.52 -33.95
C ASP A 271 22.71 40.05 -34.65
N ASN A 272 23.84 40.71 -34.37
CA ASN A 272 25.15 40.34 -34.91
C ASN A 272 25.68 38.96 -34.43
N ASP A 273 25.09 38.37 -33.38
CA ASP A 273 25.38 36.99 -33.00
C ASP A 273 24.70 35.98 -33.95
N CYS A 274 23.73 36.42 -34.75
CA CYS A 274 22.85 35.62 -35.59
C CYS A 274 23.14 35.78 -37.10
N SER A 275 22.39 35.10 -37.94
CA SER A 275 22.30 35.35 -39.40
C SER A 275 20.97 35.99 -39.79
N GLY A 276 19.95 35.90 -38.93
CA GLY A 276 18.80 36.79 -38.86
C GLY A 276 18.86 37.68 -37.60
N LYS A 277 17.71 37.94 -36.96
CA LYS A 277 17.61 38.68 -35.70
C LYS A 277 17.85 37.82 -34.46
N CYS A 278 18.11 38.48 -33.34
CA CYS A 278 18.03 37.90 -32.00
C CYS A 278 16.62 38.08 -31.41
N LEU A 279 15.89 36.98 -31.27
CA LEU A 279 14.52 36.95 -30.76
C LEU A 279 14.51 36.65 -29.26
N ASN A 280 13.79 37.46 -28.49
CA ASN A 280 13.58 37.25 -27.05
C ASN A 280 12.07 37.29 -26.77
N GLY A 281 11.47 36.12 -26.58
CA GLY A 281 10.03 35.92 -26.33
C GLY A 281 9.65 35.85 -24.85
N LYS A 282 10.41 36.45 -23.93
CA LYS A 282 10.10 36.44 -22.48
C LYS A 282 8.81 37.20 -22.17
N ILE A 283 7.73 36.47 -21.82
CA ILE A 283 6.51 37.07 -21.26
C ILE A 283 6.58 37.14 -19.73
N GLY A 284 7.03 36.08 -19.04
CA GLY A 284 7.09 36.09 -17.57
C GLY A 284 7.70 34.87 -16.90
N GLU A 285 8.14 35.03 -15.65
CA GLU A 285 8.79 34.01 -14.82
C GLU A 285 7.98 33.73 -13.54
N PHE A 286 7.62 32.47 -13.32
CA PHE A 286 6.70 32.07 -12.26
C PHE A 286 7.29 31.00 -11.36
N ILE A 287 7.31 31.28 -10.06
CA ILE A 287 7.62 30.27 -9.04
C ILE A 287 6.35 29.47 -8.78
N LEU A 288 6.44 28.14 -8.82
CA LEU A 288 5.29 27.25 -8.66
C LEU A 288 4.93 27.08 -7.17
N LYS A 289 4.53 28.20 -6.53
CA LYS A 289 4.01 28.26 -5.17
C LYS A 289 2.52 28.49 -5.20
N VAL A 290 1.75 27.62 -4.56
CA VAL A 290 0.27 27.69 -4.57
C VAL A 290 -0.24 27.79 -3.14
N GLU A 291 -1.00 28.84 -2.83
CA GLU A 291 -1.73 28.93 -1.57
C GLU A 291 -2.99 28.05 -1.61
N VAL A 292 -3.16 27.21 -0.59
CA VAL A 292 -4.22 26.20 -0.51
C VAL A 292 -4.89 26.20 0.88
N CYS A 293 -6.10 25.66 0.95
CA CYS A 293 -7.02 25.74 2.08
C CYS A 293 -7.37 27.19 2.48
N ASN A 294 -7.42 28.10 1.50
CA ASN A 294 -7.82 29.48 1.74
C ASN A 294 -9.35 29.59 1.84
N LYS A 295 -9.84 29.58 3.08
CA LYS A 295 -11.25 29.73 3.45
C LYS A 295 -12.00 30.90 2.79
N SER A 296 -11.30 31.93 2.31
CA SER A 296 -11.90 33.13 1.70
C SER A 296 -12.49 32.87 0.31
N VAL A 297 -12.07 31.78 -0.36
CA VAL A 297 -12.57 31.34 -1.68
C VAL A 297 -13.08 29.89 -1.61
N GLY A 298 -13.41 29.41 -0.41
CA GLY A 298 -13.79 28.03 -0.15
C GLY A 298 -12.61 27.06 -0.09
N LEU A 299 -12.71 26.06 0.78
CA LEU A 299 -11.69 25.01 0.95
C LEU A 299 -11.74 24.01 -0.21
N GLU A 300 -10.58 23.49 -0.62
CA GLU A 300 -10.45 22.36 -1.53
C GLU A 300 -10.94 21.05 -0.86
N GLU A 301 -11.37 20.06 -1.63
CA GLU A 301 -11.92 18.79 -1.10
C GLU A 301 -10.95 18.04 -0.17
N ASN A 302 -9.64 18.11 -0.44
CA ASN A 302 -8.62 17.47 0.39
C ASN A 302 -8.17 18.33 1.60
N CYS A 303 -8.82 19.46 1.87
CA CYS A 303 -8.53 20.28 3.04
C CYS A 303 -9.33 19.84 4.25
N ASN A 304 -8.65 19.40 5.32
CA ASN A 304 -9.26 19.12 6.61
C ASN A 304 -9.95 20.39 7.17
N PRO A 305 -11.28 20.39 7.42
CA PRO A 305 -12.00 21.60 7.83
C PRO A 305 -11.59 22.16 9.20
N GLN A 306 -11.03 21.33 10.09
CA GLN A 306 -10.62 21.74 11.44
C GLN A 306 -9.22 22.37 11.42
N THR A 307 -8.25 21.72 10.78
CA THR A 307 -6.85 22.17 10.74
C THR A 307 -6.56 23.16 9.62
N LYS A 308 -7.41 23.22 8.58
CA LYS A 308 -7.22 23.99 7.34
C LYS A 308 -5.93 23.57 6.63
N LYS A 309 -5.69 22.26 6.58
CA LYS A 309 -4.49 21.66 6.00
C LYS A 309 -4.86 20.72 4.84
N PRO A 310 -4.10 20.73 3.74
CA PRO A 310 -4.28 19.75 2.67
C PRO A 310 -3.76 18.41 3.18
N GLU A 311 -4.59 17.39 3.11
CA GLU A 311 -4.30 16.05 3.63
C GLU A 311 -4.31 15.04 2.48
N GLY A 312 -3.26 14.24 2.42
CA GLY A 312 -3.17 13.04 1.60
C GLY A 312 -3.46 11.79 2.43
N LEU A 313 -3.24 10.64 1.82
CA LEU A 313 -3.58 9.33 2.38
C LEU A 313 -2.80 9.02 3.67
N LEU A 314 -1.55 9.47 3.80
CA LEU A 314 -0.79 9.29 5.04
C LEU A 314 -1.42 10.03 6.22
N GLN A 315 -2.00 11.22 6.02
CA GLN A 315 -2.77 11.92 7.06
C GLN A 315 -4.11 11.21 7.31
N LYS A 316 -4.88 10.93 6.24
CA LYS A 316 -6.21 10.28 6.30
C LYS A 316 -6.20 8.90 6.99
N TYR A 317 -5.07 8.20 7.00
CA TYR A 317 -4.89 6.88 7.62
C TYR A 317 -3.88 6.86 8.79
N ALA A 318 -3.39 8.02 9.26
CA ALA A 318 -2.32 8.15 10.27
C ALA A 318 -2.59 7.44 11.61
N GLU A 319 -3.86 7.32 12.00
CA GLU A 319 -4.32 6.68 13.25
C GLU A 319 -4.84 5.24 13.04
N LYS A 320 -4.87 4.77 11.78
CA LYS A 320 -5.39 3.44 11.40
C LYS A 320 -4.28 2.45 11.04
N MET A 321 -3.09 2.94 10.69
CA MET A 321 -1.97 2.15 10.17
C MET A 321 -0.64 2.62 10.77
N ARG A 322 0.37 1.75 10.74
CA ARG A 322 1.77 2.13 10.97
C ARG A 322 2.50 2.21 9.64
N PHE A 323 3.44 3.14 9.51
CA PHE A 323 4.16 3.41 8.28
C PHE A 323 5.67 3.32 8.46
N SER A 324 6.35 2.85 7.42
CA SER A 324 7.81 2.80 7.26
C SER A 324 8.17 3.19 5.83
N LEU A 325 9.44 3.55 5.56
CA LEU A 325 9.85 3.89 4.19
C LEU A 325 11.25 3.37 3.83
N PHE A 326 11.34 2.70 2.69
CA PHE A 326 12.57 2.32 1.98
C PHE A 326 12.71 3.07 0.65
N SER A 327 13.97 3.33 0.26
CA SER A 327 14.40 3.85 -1.05
C SER A 327 15.92 3.70 -1.13
N TYR A 328 16.54 3.70 -2.30
CA TYR A 328 18.01 3.66 -2.41
C TYR A 328 18.70 4.84 -1.72
N ALA A 329 19.98 4.72 -1.40
CA ALA A 329 20.81 5.86 -1.01
C ALA A 329 20.99 6.81 -2.20
N LEU A 330 20.78 8.12 -2.05
CA LEU A 330 21.24 9.08 -3.06
C LEU A 330 22.68 9.42 -2.69
N LYS A 331 23.63 8.85 -3.41
CA LYS A 331 25.06 8.97 -3.12
C LYS A 331 25.84 8.99 -4.42
N ASN A 332 26.75 9.95 -4.57
CA ASN A 332 27.56 10.18 -5.77
C ASN A 332 26.74 10.21 -7.09
N ASN A 333 25.48 10.63 -7.04
CA ASN A 333 24.49 10.37 -8.10
C ASN A 333 24.87 11.01 -9.46
N PRO A 334 24.91 10.26 -10.58
CA PRO A 334 24.59 8.84 -10.74
C PRO A 334 25.76 7.90 -10.34
N ASP A 335 25.53 7.08 -9.32
CA ASP A 335 26.43 6.01 -8.88
C ASP A 335 25.85 4.66 -9.37
N PHE A 336 26.56 3.98 -10.27
CA PHE A 336 26.15 2.66 -10.75
C PHE A 336 26.70 1.52 -9.89
N GLU A 337 27.69 1.79 -9.03
CA GLU A 337 28.28 0.84 -8.07
C GLU A 337 27.53 0.89 -6.72
N ARG A 338 26.20 1.12 -6.79
CA ARG A 338 25.31 1.33 -5.64
C ARG A 338 24.26 0.25 -5.53
N ASP A 339 24.68 -0.92 -5.07
CA ASP A 339 23.83 -1.98 -4.57
C ASP A 339 22.86 -1.44 -3.49
N GLY A 340 21.64 -1.99 -3.44
CA GLY A 340 20.80 -1.99 -2.25
C GLY A 340 19.84 -0.81 -2.00
N GLY A 341 18.66 -1.16 -1.46
CA GLY A 341 17.76 -0.20 -0.81
C GLY A 341 18.22 0.17 0.61
N ILE A 342 17.74 1.29 1.15
CA ILE A 342 17.96 1.66 2.56
C ILE A 342 16.69 2.14 3.28
N LEU A 343 16.61 1.82 4.57
CA LEU A 343 15.56 2.32 5.46
C LEU A 343 15.76 3.83 5.71
N ARG A 344 14.71 4.63 5.44
CA ARG A 344 14.68 6.09 5.62
C ARG A 344 13.90 6.55 6.85
N ALA A 345 13.02 5.70 7.37
CA ALA A 345 12.33 5.87 8.65
C ALA A 345 11.77 4.52 9.12
N ASN A 346 12.05 4.14 10.38
CA ASN A 346 11.54 2.91 11.00
C ASN A 346 10.00 2.87 11.07
N MET A 347 9.42 1.67 11.09
CA MET A 347 7.98 1.41 11.20
C MET A 347 7.36 2.00 12.47
N LYS A 348 6.55 3.05 12.32
CA LYS A 348 6.02 3.87 13.42
C LYS A 348 4.63 4.43 13.14
N TRP A 349 4.07 5.07 14.16
CA TRP A 349 2.90 5.92 14.04
C TRP A 349 3.32 7.33 13.62
N ILE A 350 2.61 7.92 12.64
CA ILE A 350 2.88 9.30 12.17
C ILE A 350 1.88 10.33 12.73
N ALA A 351 0.72 9.87 13.22
CA ALA A 351 -0.33 10.70 13.83
C ALA A 351 0.13 11.46 15.09
N PRO A 352 -0.53 12.58 15.46
CA PRO A 352 -0.18 13.34 16.67
C PRO A 352 -0.31 12.53 17.97
N LYS A 353 -1.23 11.56 17.99
CA LYS A 353 -1.53 10.68 19.11
C LYS A 353 -1.47 9.20 18.71
N ILE A 354 -1.35 8.35 19.73
CA ILE A 354 -1.50 6.90 19.66
C ILE A 354 -2.91 6.56 20.20
N PRO A 355 -3.74 5.79 19.49
CA PRO A 355 -5.04 5.34 20.01
C PRO A 355 -4.93 4.52 21.31
N GLN A 356 -6.01 4.50 22.12
CA GLN A 356 -6.03 3.72 23.36
C GLN A 356 -5.82 2.22 23.07
N GLY A 357 -5.08 1.54 23.95
CA GLY A 357 -4.81 0.11 23.86
C GLY A 357 -3.72 -0.28 22.86
N LEU A 358 -3.25 0.63 22.00
CA LEU A 358 -2.25 0.32 20.98
C LEU A 358 -0.82 0.60 21.43
N GLU A 359 0.11 -0.14 20.85
CA GLU A 359 1.54 -0.13 21.17
C GLU A 359 2.35 0.76 20.24
N TYR A 360 3.39 1.40 20.80
CA TYR A 360 4.24 2.39 20.14
C TYR A 360 5.63 2.42 20.79
N HIS A 361 6.62 2.99 20.09
CA HIS A 361 7.95 3.22 20.65
C HIS A 361 8.00 4.54 21.44
N ASP A 362 8.56 4.50 22.65
CA ASP A 362 8.90 5.71 23.41
C ASP A 362 10.14 6.41 22.86
N LYS A 363 10.44 7.62 23.39
CA LYS A 363 11.59 8.45 22.99
C LYS A 363 12.98 7.79 23.12
N ASN A 364 13.07 6.61 23.73
CA ASN A 364 14.30 5.82 23.88
C ASN A 364 14.30 4.57 23.00
N GLY A 365 13.24 4.34 22.21
CA GLY A 365 13.02 3.14 21.42
C GLY A 365 12.48 1.93 22.20
N LYS A 366 11.90 2.12 23.40
CA LYS A 366 11.21 1.02 24.13
C LYS A 366 9.73 0.98 23.80
N ILE A 367 9.19 -0.22 23.57
CA ILE A 367 7.76 -0.45 23.34
C ILE A 367 6.96 -0.03 24.59
N LYS A 368 5.81 0.62 24.37
CA LYS A 368 4.82 1.05 25.36
C LYS A 368 3.41 0.84 24.82
N LYS A 369 2.48 0.41 25.66
CA LYS A 369 1.05 0.33 25.36
C LYS A 369 0.32 1.57 25.86
N CYS A 370 -0.49 2.21 25.01
CA CYS A 370 -1.26 3.38 25.41
C CYS A 370 -2.41 3.01 26.35
N LYS A 371 -2.51 3.68 27.49
CA LYS A 371 -3.58 3.46 28.50
C LYS A 371 -4.66 4.56 28.51
N LYS A 372 -4.38 5.72 27.92
CA LYS A 372 -5.24 6.92 27.92
C LYS A 372 -6.39 6.80 26.94
N ALA A 373 -7.61 7.14 27.38
CA ALA A 373 -8.82 7.13 26.53
C ALA A 373 -8.78 8.25 25.48
N GLU A 374 -8.22 9.41 25.84
CA GLU A 374 -8.03 10.56 24.96
C GLU A 374 -6.82 10.43 23.99
N GLY A 375 -6.23 9.25 23.91
CA GLY A 375 -5.01 8.93 23.19
C GLY A 375 -3.73 9.35 23.92
N CYS A 376 -2.62 8.68 23.63
CA CYS A 376 -1.31 9.00 24.19
C CYS A 376 -0.52 9.90 23.23
N LYS A 377 0.20 10.90 23.74
CA LYS A 377 1.05 11.77 22.89
C LYS A 377 2.12 10.94 22.18
N ASN A 378 2.11 10.96 20.85
CA ASN A 378 3.09 10.23 20.04
C ASN A 378 4.45 10.98 20.05
N PRO A 379 5.55 10.35 20.51
CA PRO A 379 6.87 10.99 20.47
C PRO A 379 7.44 11.08 19.04
N GLU A 380 7.10 10.16 18.15
CA GLU A 380 7.69 10.01 16.79
C GLU A 380 6.82 10.61 15.67
N ARG A 381 5.73 11.29 16.06
CA ARG A 381 4.74 11.91 15.15
C ARG A 381 5.40 12.81 14.13
N GLU A 382 4.88 12.80 12.92
CA GLU A 382 5.32 13.68 11.83
C GLU A 382 4.37 14.86 11.63
N ILE A 383 3.21 14.80 12.27
CA ILE A 383 2.12 15.77 12.20
C ILE A 383 1.84 16.28 13.64
N ASP A 384 1.62 17.58 13.82
CA ASP A 384 1.22 18.16 15.10
C ASP A 384 -0.32 18.25 15.26
N GLU A 385 -0.79 18.71 16.43
CA GLU A 385 -2.23 18.84 16.73
C GLU A 385 -2.93 19.96 15.93
N ASN A 386 -2.19 20.76 15.14
CA ASN A 386 -2.71 21.74 14.16
C ASN A 386 -2.56 21.23 12.72
N GLY A 387 -2.20 19.96 12.52
CA GLY A 387 -1.95 19.35 11.22
C GLY A 387 -0.64 19.78 10.54
N ILE A 388 0.24 20.51 11.23
CA ILE A 388 1.51 21.06 10.70
C ILE A 388 2.59 19.97 10.67
N PHE A 389 3.41 19.93 9.62
CA PHE A 389 4.50 18.97 9.51
C PHE A 389 5.69 19.29 10.41
N ILE A 390 6.11 18.30 11.18
CA ILE A 390 7.33 18.36 11.99
C ILE A 390 8.52 18.03 11.07
N LYS A 391 9.46 18.97 10.93
CA LYS A 391 10.60 18.84 10.00
C LYS A 391 11.57 17.69 10.35
N ASN A 392 11.77 17.41 11.64
CA ASN A 392 12.75 16.44 12.13
C ASN A 392 12.15 15.53 13.23
N PRO A 393 11.13 14.69 12.91
CA PRO A 393 10.41 13.88 13.88
C PRO A 393 11.30 12.83 14.56
N ASP A 394 12.33 12.32 13.86
CA ASP A 394 13.23 11.29 14.39
C ASP A 394 14.46 11.91 15.12
N ASN A 395 14.49 13.24 15.27
CA ASN A 395 15.55 13.99 15.95
C ASN A 395 16.98 13.65 15.45
N THR A 396 17.18 13.67 14.13
CA THR A 396 18.47 13.37 13.48
C THR A 396 19.37 14.60 13.42
N SER A 397 20.68 14.37 13.35
CA SER A 397 21.71 15.43 13.24
C SER A 397 21.56 16.30 11.99
N ASN A 398 21.03 15.76 10.90
CA ASN A 398 20.83 16.48 9.63
C ASN A 398 19.70 17.52 9.68
N GLY A 399 18.91 17.58 10.77
CA GLY A 399 17.84 18.57 10.93
C GLY A 399 16.62 18.34 10.02
N LYS A 400 16.54 17.18 9.35
CA LYS A 400 15.37 16.68 8.60
C LYS A 400 15.29 15.16 8.67
N SER A 401 14.10 14.61 8.82
CA SER A 401 13.84 13.15 8.92
C SER A 401 12.35 12.83 8.72
N GLY A 402 11.96 11.56 8.80
CA GLY A 402 10.57 11.12 8.65
C GLY A 402 10.06 10.96 7.21
N ILE A 403 8.99 10.19 7.10
CA ILE A 403 8.34 9.68 5.90
C ILE A 403 7.74 10.82 5.06
N ILE A 404 6.93 11.67 5.67
CA ILE A 404 6.24 12.80 5.02
C ILE A 404 7.26 13.80 4.47
N ASN A 405 8.31 14.12 5.25
CA ASN A 405 9.35 15.03 4.79
C ASN A 405 10.18 14.42 3.65
N TYR A 406 10.49 13.12 3.70
CA TYR A 406 11.22 12.47 2.62
C TYR A 406 10.43 12.50 1.31
N ILE A 407 9.16 12.07 1.34
CA ILE A 407 8.23 12.14 0.20
C ILE A 407 8.15 13.56 -0.36
N ASN A 408 8.04 14.58 0.51
CA ASN A 408 7.91 15.96 0.09
C ASN A 408 9.21 16.63 -0.40
N LYS A 409 10.40 16.08 -0.09
CA LYS A 409 11.70 16.77 -0.31
C LYS A 409 12.73 15.98 -1.14
N PHE A 410 12.46 14.74 -1.57
CA PHE A 410 13.31 14.08 -2.56
C PHE A 410 13.34 14.86 -3.90
N GLY A 411 14.33 14.62 -4.76
CA GLY A 411 14.45 15.34 -6.04
C GLY A 411 15.06 16.75 -5.95
N TYR A 412 14.83 17.48 -4.84
CA TYR A 412 15.27 18.87 -4.71
C TYR A 412 16.79 19.03 -4.66
N GLU A 413 17.48 18.32 -3.78
CA GLU A 413 18.92 18.53 -3.48
C GLU A 413 19.80 18.20 -4.70
N ASN A 414 19.97 16.92 -5.03
CA ASN A 414 20.84 16.46 -6.11
C ASN A 414 20.08 15.66 -7.19
N GLY A 415 18.86 16.10 -7.47
CA GLY A 415 17.99 15.48 -8.46
C GLY A 415 17.40 14.14 -7.99
N TYR A 416 17.02 13.33 -8.97
CA TYR A 416 16.36 12.05 -8.82
C TYR A 416 17.36 10.93 -9.15
N LYS A 417 17.00 9.69 -8.84
CA LYS A 417 17.86 8.53 -9.02
C LYS A 417 17.94 8.12 -10.48
N TYR A 418 19.06 7.49 -10.81
CA TYR A 418 19.36 7.03 -12.15
C TYR A 418 19.36 5.50 -12.28
N TYR A 419 19.71 4.81 -11.20
CA TYR A 419 19.70 3.35 -11.10
C TYR A 419 18.90 2.95 -9.85
N ASP A 420 18.15 1.86 -9.95
CA ASP A 420 17.23 1.37 -8.94
C ASP A 420 17.24 -0.17 -8.82
N PRO A 421 18.14 -0.74 -7.99
CA PRO A 421 18.16 -2.17 -7.64
C PRO A 421 16.87 -2.73 -6.97
N VAL A 422 15.74 -2.87 -7.68
CA VAL A 422 14.41 -3.12 -7.05
C VAL A 422 14.32 -4.40 -6.26
N SER A 423 14.88 -5.49 -6.77
CA SER A 423 14.91 -6.77 -6.05
C SER A 423 15.72 -6.67 -4.75
N GLU A 424 16.82 -5.91 -4.74
CA GLU A 424 17.66 -5.70 -3.55
C GLU A 424 17.00 -4.80 -2.52
N MET A 425 16.29 -3.75 -2.96
CA MET A 425 15.46 -2.93 -2.07
C MET A 425 14.31 -3.74 -1.45
N TYR A 426 13.70 -4.65 -2.21
CA TYR A 426 12.68 -5.56 -1.68
C TYR A 426 13.27 -6.58 -0.70
N TYR A 427 14.45 -7.13 -0.99
CA TYR A 427 15.18 -8.04 -0.10
C TYR A 427 15.53 -7.38 1.24
N GLU A 428 15.98 -6.12 1.27
CA GLU A 428 16.17 -5.38 2.53
C GLU A 428 14.87 -5.19 3.32
N ILE A 429 13.73 -5.01 2.65
CA ILE A 429 12.42 -4.94 3.32
C ILE A 429 12.07 -6.30 3.95
N ILE A 430 12.34 -7.41 3.25
CA ILE A 430 12.20 -8.76 3.83
C ILE A 430 13.07 -8.87 5.09
N ARG A 431 14.37 -8.55 5.00
CA ARG A 431 15.30 -8.59 6.15
C ARG A 431 14.82 -7.73 7.32
N TYR A 432 14.21 -6.57 7.04
CA TYR A 432 13.65 -5.68 8.06
C TYR A 432 12.45 -6.31 8.78
N PHE A 433 11.53 -6.97 8.06
CA PHE A 433 10.42 -7.71 8.68
C PHE A 433 10.89 -8.98 9.42
N LYS A 434 11.95 -9.65 8.92
CA LYS A 434 12.67 -10.74 9.60
C LYS A 434 13.49 -10.26 10.83
N ASN A 435 13.49 -8.96 11.13
CA ASN A 435 14.24 -8.34 12.25
C ASN A 435 15.75 -8.67 12.23
N LEU A 436 16.30 -8.84 11.03
CA LEU A 436 17.74 -8.98 10.78
C LEU A 436 18.43 -7.60 10.82
N SER A 437 19.73 -7.56 10.58
CA SER A 437 20.45 -6.30 10.31
C SER A 437 20.31 -5.91 8.84
N PRO A 438 20.46 -4.62 8.48
CA PRO A 438 20.68 -4.23 7.08
C PRO A 438 21.92 -4.94 6.52
N THR A 439 21.86 -5.28 5.24
CA THR A 439 22.96 -5.91 4.50
C THR A 439 24.21 -5.02 4.52
N PHE A 440 25.39 -5.62 4.72
CA PHE A 440 26.63 -4.90 4.98
C PHE A 440 27.06 -4.02 3.79
N GLU A 441 27.16 -4.59 2.58
CA GLU A 441 27.60 -3.83 1.39
C GLU A 441 26.66 -2.66 1.06
N PHE A 442 25.35 -2.86 1.17
CA PHE A 442 24.34 -1.84 0.87
C PHE A 442 24.48 -0.61 1.78
N CYS A 443 24.85 -0.84 3.04
CA CYS A 443 25.08 0.20 4.04
C CYS A 443 26.50 0.80 4.06
N LYS A 444 27.41 0.26 3.25
CA LYS A 444 28.83 0.61 3.21
C LYS A 444 29.07 1.98 2.57
N ASP A 445 30.00 2.75 3.12
CA ASP A 445 30.50 4.05 2.63
C ASP A 445 29.46 5.17 2.38
N LEU A 446 28.18 4.96 2.73
CA LEU A 446 27.10 5.92 2.51
C LEU A 446 27.31 7.27 3.20
N GLY A 447 27.83 7.25 4.43
CA GLY A 447 28.17 8.43 5.23
C GLY A 447 27.03 9.47 5.29
N LYS A 448 27.25 10.64 4.68
CA LYS A 448 26.18 11.59 4.35
C LYS A 448 25.75 11.39 2.89
N THR A 449 24.44 11.23 2.68
CA THR A 449 23.79 11.21 1.36
C THR A 449 23.68 12.59 0.72
N ASP A 450 23.57 12.58 -0.61
CA ASP A 450 23.39 13.76 -1.45
C ASP A 450 21.98 14.37 -1.31
N ASP A 451 20.99 13.55 -0.90
CA ASP A 451 19.66 14.00 -0.48
C ASP A 451 19.65 14.59 0.94
N GLY A 452 20.71 14.40 1.73
CA GLY A 452 20.84 14.89 3.11
C GLY A 452 19.83 14.33 4.12
N PHE A 453 19.00 13.35 3.77
CA PHE A 453 18.14 12.65 4.73
C PHE A 453 18.93 11.61 5.53
N PRO A 454 18.43 11.18 6.69
CA PRO A 454 19.03 10.06 7.42
C PRO A 454 19.03 8.78 6.61
N VAL A 455 19.96 7.90 7.00
CA VAL A 455 20.09 6.53 6.55
C VAL A 455 20.12 5.66 7.81
N TYR A 456 19.23 4.69 7.91
CA TYR A 456 19.17 3.79 9.07
C TYR A 456 20.04 2.55 8.82
N CYS A 457 21.36 2.72 8.89
CA CYS A 457 22.37 1.67 8.64
C CYS A 457 23.11 1.24 9.92
N ASN A 458 22.43 1.23 11.08
CA ASN A 458 22.99 0.93 12.41
C ASN A 458 24.16 1.83 12.88
N GLN A 459 24.53 2.85 12.09
CA GLN A 459 25.65 3.78 12.34
C GLN A 459 25.55 4.59 13.64
N SER A 460 24.36 4.69 14.25
CA SER A 460 24.18 5.29 15.58
C SER A 460 22.92 4.76 16.26
N LYS A 461 22.80 4.99 17.59
CA LYS A 461 21.64 4.56 18.40
C LYS A 461 20.28 5.00 17.84
N ASN A 462 20.21 6.17 17.19
CA ASN A 462 18.98 6.72 16.62
C ASN A 462 18.77 6.32 15.15
N LEU A 463 19.81 5.80 14.48
CA LEU A 463 19.81 5.37 13.08
C LEU A 463 19.97 3.85 12.94
N LYS A 464 19.43 3.11 13.92
CA LYS A 464 19.39 1.64 13.90
C LYS A 464 18.04 1.11 13.44
N TRP A 465 18.02 -0.13 12.96
CA TRP A 465 16.76 -0.85 12.76
C TRP A 465 16.11 -1.21 14.11
N ARG A 466 14.79 -1.32 14.08
CA ARG A 466 13.92 -1.75 15.18
C ARG A 466 12.86 -2.67 14.59
N ASP A 467 12.54 -3.74 15.31
CA ASP A 467 11.50 -4.70 14.93
C ASP A 467 10.22 -3.97 14.46
N PRO A 468 9.79 -4.16 13.20
CA PRO A 468 8.58 -3.54 12.72
C PRO A 468 7.33 -4.19 13.32
N ILE A 469 7.38 -5.43 13.79
CA ILE A 469 6.21 -6.17 14.29
C ILE A 469 6.08 -5.92 15.81
N LEU A 470 4.89 -5.49 16.23
CA LEU A 470 4.56 -5.22 17.64
C LEU A 470 3.49 -6.18 18.20
N TYR A 471 2.89 -7.03 17.37
CA TYR A 471 1.83 -7.95 17.78
C TYR A 471 1.86 -9.23 16.93
N PRO A 472 1.56 -10.42 17.49
CA PRO A 472 1.59 -11.67 16.72
C PRO A 472 0.61 -11.76 15.55
N CYS A 473 -0.47 -10.98 15.54
CA CYS A 473 -1.44 -10.96 14.44
C CYS A 473 -1.25 -9.77 13.48
N GLN A 474 -0.08 -9.11 13.48
CA GLN A 474 0.13 -7.89 12.69
C GLN A 474 0.40 -8.21 11.22
N LYS A 475 -0.58 -7.93 10.36
CA LYS A 475 -0.42 -8.06 8.92
C LYS A 475 0.51 -6.98 8.36
N ASN A 476 1.42 -7.41 7.48
CA ASN A 476 2.47 -6.60 6.89
C ASN A 476 2.21 -6.43 5.40
N PHE A 477 2.44 -5.22 4.90
CA PHE A 477 2.13 -4.81 3.55
C PHE A 477 3.27 -3.99 2.96
N ILE A 478 3.52 -4.16 1.66
CA ILE A 478 4.36 -3.25 0.86
C ILE A 478 3.45 -2.53 -0.13
N ILE A 479 3.64 -1.21 -0.25
CA ILE A 479 3.22 -0.43 -1.41
C ILE A 479 4.50 0.06 -2.07
N ALA A 480 4.85 -0.50 -3.22
CA ALA A 480 6.01 -0.06 -4.00
C ALA A 480 5.59 0.81 -5.18
N ILE A 481 6.43 1.79 -5.52
CA ILE A 481 6.21 2.77 -6.60
C ILE A 481 7.50 2.87 -7.42
N ASN A 482 7.43 2.40 -8.66
CA ASN A 482 8.55 2.07 -9.54
C ASN A 482 8.15 2.28 -11.02
N ASP A 483 9.11 2.37 -11.94
CA ASP A 483 8.90 2.08 -13.37
C ASP A 483 9.02 0.56 -13.66
N PRO A 484 8.58 0.06 -14.84
CA PRO A 484 8.63 -1.37 -15.18
C PRO A 484 9.98 -1.81 -15.75
N TYR A 485 10.96 -0.92 -15.74
CA TYR A 485 12.29 -1.03 -16.33
C TYR A 485 13.38 -0.73 -15.27
N PRO A 486 13.42 -1.43 -14.13
CA PRO A 486 14.43 -1.18 -13.11
C PRO A 486 15.86 -1.41 -13.63
N TRP A 487 16.86 -1.02 -12.84
CA TRP A 487 18.28 -1.21 -13.15
C TRP A 487 18.99 -2.07 -12.11
N LEU A 488 19.91 -2.94 -12.56
CA LEU A 488 21.01 -3.49 -11.74
C LEU A 488 20.59 -4.08 -10.38
N ASP A 489 19.96 -5.26 -10.35
CA ASP A 489 19.39 -5.85 -9.11
C ASP A 489 19.82 -7.31 -8.83
N LYS A 490 21.12 -7.60 -8.93
CA LYS A 490 21.67 -8.95 -9.01
C LYS A 490 22.38 -9.43 -7.74
N LYS A 491 22.65 -8.56 -6.76
CA LYS A 491 23.39 -8.80 -5.51
C LYS A 491 22.52 -9.46 -4.42
N LEU A 492 22.10 -10.71 -4.66
CA LEU A 492 21.04 -11.39 -3.90
C LEU A 492 21.39 -12.83 -3.46
N PRO A 493 20.82 -13.32 -2.32
CA PRO A 493 21.05 -14.68 -1.86
C PRO A 493 20.44 -15.72 -2.81
N GLY A 494 21.23 -16.74 -3.17
CA GLY A 494 20.89 -17.76 -4.15
C GLY A 494 20.76 -17.25 -5.59
N THR A 495 21.39 -16.12 -5.95
CA THR A 495 21.38 -15.57 -7.32
C THR A 495 22.11 -16.47 -8.34
N GLN A 496 21.63 -16.51 -9.59
CA GLN A 496 22.40 -17.11 -10.71
C GLN A 496 23.50 -16.15 -11.20
N ALA A 497 23.40 -14.86 -10.89
CA ALA A 497 24.37 -13.84 -11.25
C ALA A 497 25.64 -14.03 -10.42
N THR A 498 26.61 -14.81 -10.89
CA THR A 498 27.83 -15.10 -10.12
C THR A 498 29.04 -14.35 -10.64
N LYS A 499 30.00 -14.05 -9.76
CA LYS A 499 31.29 -13.40 -10.11
C LYS A 499 32.00 -14.03 -11.30
N ARG A 500 31.87 -15.34 -11.45
CA ARG A 500 32.39 -16.13 -12.58
C ARG A 500 31.96 -15.55 -13.95
N MET A 501 30.80 -14.91 -14.07
CA MET A 501 30.37 -14.26 -15.31
C MET A 501 31.31 -13.14 -15.80
N LYS A 502 31.85 -12.34 -14.86
CA LYS A 502 32.83 -11.29 -15.16
C LYS A 502 34.16 -11.86 -15.67
N GLU A 503 34.44 -13.11 -15.30
CA GLU A 503 35.62 -13.87 -15.69
C GLU A 503 35.39 -14.63 -17.01
N GLU A 504 34.15 -15.06 -17.29
CA GLU A 504 33.73 -15.75 -18.53
C GLU A 504 33.39 -14.84 -19.72
N GLY A 505 33.39 -13.52 -19.53
CA GLY A 505 33.33 -12.55 -20.64
C GLY A 505 31.92 -12.14 -21.11
N TYR A 506 30.86 -12.58 -20.44
CA TYR A 506 29.49 -12.03 -20.61
C TYR A 506 29.42 -10.52 -20.35
N CYS A 507 30.40 -10.01 -19.61
CA CYS A 507 30.59 -8.63 -19.26
C CYS A 507 31.59 -7.95 -20.20
N VAL A 508 31.06 -7.18 -21.16
CA VAL A 508 31.83 -6.15 -21.87
C VAL A 508 32.25 -5.05 -20.86
N LYS A 509 33.06 -4.10 -21.29
CA LYS A 509 33.68 -3.02 -20.48
C LYS A 509 32.99 -1.52 -20.74
N ARG A 510 32.48 0.36 -19.45
CA ARG A 510 31.56 1.59 -19.26
C ARG A 510 32.21 2.98 -19.53
N LEU A 511 33.23 3.02 -20.38
CA LEU A 511 34.14 4.14 -20.64
C LEU A 511 34.52 4.23 -22.13
N ASN A 512 34.69 5.43 -22.66
CA ASN A 512 35.44 5.61 -23.91
C ASN A 512 36.96 5.46 -23.67
N LYS A 513 37.79 5.54 -24.72
CA LYS A 513 39.27 5.48 -24.64
C LYS A 513 39.91 6.54 -23.70
N GLU A 514 39.15 7.54 -23.26
CA GLU A 514 39.59 8.64 -22.41
C GLU A 514 39.13 8.51 -20.94
N LYS A 515 38.56 7.35 -20.55
CA LYS A 515 37.95 7.11 -19.22
C LYS A 515 36.79 8.06 -18.86
N LYS A 516 36.09 8.62 -19.85
CA LYS A 516 34.86 9.41 -19.60
C LYS A 516 33.65 8.48 -19.59
N PRO A 517 32.62 8.73 -18.75
CA PRO A 517 31.34 8.03 -18.84
C PRO A 517 30.77 8.09 -20.27
N CYS A 518 30.04 7.05 -20.67
CA CYS A 518 29.29 7.08 -21.93
C CYS A 518 28.34 8.28 -21.91
N LYS A 519 28.52 9.20 -22.87
CA LYS A 519 27.78 10.47 -22.91
C LYS A 519 26.41 10.27 -23.52
N ASP A 520 25.41 10.80 -22.80
CA ASP A 520 24.12 11.27 -23.31
C ASP A 520 23.32 10.22 -24.13
N PHE A 521 22.31 9.59 -23.49
CA PHE A 521 21.42 8.60 -24.11
C PHE A 521 20.66 9.20 -25.31
N GLY A 522 21.09 8.89 -26.53
CA GLY A 522 20.46 9.39 -27.76
C GLY A 522 21.13 9.06 -29.09
N GLY A 523 22.11 8.15 -29.14
CA GLY A 523 22.78 7.75 -30.38
C GLY A 523 23.32 6.33 -30.33
N GLU A 524 23.42 5.70 -31.49
CA GLU A 524 23.94 4.33 -31.64
C GLU A 524 25.46 4.29 -31.37
N GLY A 525 25.87 3.48 -30.39
CA GLY A 525 27.26 3.33 -29.99
C GLY A 525 27.41 2.43 -28.77
N GLU A 526 28.22 1.39 -28.88
CA GLU A 526 28.31 0.30 -27.90
C GLU A 526 28.82 0.76 -26.53
N CYS A 527 27.97 0.64 -25.50
CA CYS A 527 28.35 0.73 -24.09
C CYS A 527 27.61 -0.35 -23.29
N ILE A 528 28.20 -1.53 -23.17
CA ILE A 528 27.72 -2.66 -22.37
C ILE A 528 28.76 -2.97 -21.29
N TYR A 529 28.34 -3.06 -20.03
CA TYR A 529 29.28 -3.21 -18.93
C TYR A 529 28.58 -3.66 -17.64
N CYS A 530 28.77 -4.91 -17.24
CA CYS A 530 28.41 -5.35 -15.89
C CYS A 530 29.14 -4.51 -14.83
N VAL A 531 28.44 -4.25 -13.74
CA VAL A 531 29.01 -3.72 -12.49
C VAL A 531 29.51 -4.90 -11.64
N ASP A 532 30.13 -4.64 -10.48
CA ASP A 532 30.36 -5.67 -9.44
C ASP A 532 29.11 -5.97 -8.57
N ASP A 533 27.94 -5.44 -8.99
CA ASP A 533 26.59 -5.96 -8.69
C ASP A 533 26.45 -7.39 -9.24
N PHE A 534 26.83 -8.37 -8.43
CA PHE A 534 26.54 -9.79 -8.59
C PHE A 534 26.91 -10.58 -7.32
N GLY A 535 26.42 -11.82 -7.27
CA GLY A 535 26.69 -12.77 -6.21
C GLY A 535 25.86 -12.50 -4.96
N GLU A 536 26.06 -13.32 -3.95
CA GLU A 536 25.41 -13.13 -2.65
C GLU A 536 26.09 -11.98 -1.88
N PRO A 537 25.37 -11.27 -1.00
CA PRO A 537 25.99 -10.38 -0.02
C PRO A 537 26.88 -11.11 1.00
N GLU A 538 27.86 -10.43 1.58
CA GLU A 538 28.75 -11.01 2.62
C GLU A 538 27.98 -11.53 3.85
N ASP A 539 26.84 -10.91 4.19
CA ASP A 539 25.94 -11.33 5.26
C ASP A 539 24.55 -11.80 4.75
N ALA A 540 24.54 -12.50 3.60
CA ALA A 540 23.36 -13.09 2.97
C ALA A 540 22.42 -13.87 3.92
N ASP A 541 21.11 -13.67 3.76
CA ASP A 541 20.08 -14.50 4.39
C ASP A 541 19.94 -15.83 3.63
N THR A 542 20.66 -16.86 4.09
CA THR A 542 20.74 -18.18 3.46
C THR A 542 19.43 -18.99 3.48
N SER A 543 18.37 -18.50 4.15
CA SER A 543 17.03 -19.08 4.05
C SER A 543 16.25 -18.61 2.80
N ILE A 544 16.81 -17.65 2.05
CA ILE A 544 16.28 -17.17 0.77
C ILE A 544 17.17 -17.73 -0.36
N ASN A 545 16.54 -18.33 -1.37
CA ASN A 545 17.18 -18.63 -2.64
C ASN A 545 16.36 -17.98 -3.75
N VAL A 546 16.81 -16.82 -4.23
CA VAL A 546 16.01 -16.01 -5.16
C VAL A 546 15.79 -16.70 -6.51
N SER A 547 16.77 -17.49 -6.96
CA SER A 547 16.65 -18.24 -8.22
C SER A 547 15.54 -19.29 -8.15
N LEU A 548 15.48 -20.06 -7.06
CA LEU A 548 14.46 -21.09 -6.85
C LEU A 548 13.03 -20.53 -6.95
N TRP A 549 12.77 -19.41 -6.27
CA TRP A 549 11.44 -18.79 -6.28
C TRP A 549 11.13 -18.10 -7.61
N THR A 550 12.13 -17.56 -8.30
CA THR A 550 11.95 -16.97 -9.64
C THR A 550 11.70 -18.05 -10.70
N ASP A 551 12.36 -19.20 -10.61
CA ASP A 551 12.10 -20.34 -11.49
C ASP A 551 10.71 -20.95 -11.25
N LYS A 552 10.21 -20.99 -10.00
CA LYS A 552 8.79 -21.33 -9.74
C LYS A 552 7.84 -20.42 -10.52
N VAL A 553 8.03 -19.09 -10.45
CA VAL A 553 7.20 -18.12 -11.21
C VAL A 553 7.26 -18.43 -12.71
N GLY A 554 8.46 -18.64 -13.27
CA GLY A 554 8.63 -18.95 -14.69
C GLY A 554 7.92 -20.22 -15.14
N ASN A 555 7.89 -21.25 -14.28
CA ASN A 555 7.20 -22.51 -14.56
C ASN A 555 5.67 -22.38 -14.47
N ILE A 556 5.15 -21.67 -13.45
CA ILE A 556 3.70 -21.52 -13.22
C ILE A 556 3.07 -20.59 -14.27
N GLU A 557 3.75 -19.52 -14.68
CA GLU A 557 3.31 -18.67 -15.80
C GLU A 557 3.47 -19.32 -17.18
N GLY A 558 4.14 -20.48 -17.27
CA GLY A 558 4.48 -21.11 -18.56
C GLY A 558 5.51 -20.34 -19.40
N LEU A 559 6.20 -19.35 -18.81
CA LEU A 559 7.26 -18.57 -19.47
C LEU A 559 8.51 -19.41 -19.74
N THR A 560 8.80 -20.37 -18.86
CA THR A 560 10.00 -21.22 -18.95
C THR A 560 9.66 -22.70 -18.75
N PRO A 561 10.18 -23.62 -19.60
CA PRO A 561 11.06 -23.36 -20.74
C PRO A 561 10.29 -22.78 -21.95
N GLY A 562 10.76 -21.65 -22.49
CA GLY A 562 10.03 -20.91 -23.54
C GLY A 562 10.86 -19.81 -24.21
N ASN A 563 10.32 -19.19 -25.25
CA ASN A 563 10.93 -18.03 -25.91
C ASN A 563 10.50 -16.73 -25.21
N MET A 564 11.47 -15.89 -24.83
CA MET A 564 11.23 -14.60 -24.20
C MET A 564 12.03 -13.49 -24.88
N CYS A 565 11.46 -12.28 -24.95
CA CYS A 565 12.20 -11.09 -25.37
C CYS A 565 13.11 -10.64 -24.21
N ILE A 566 14.41 -10.88 -24.33
CA ILE A 566 15.37 -10.64 -23.24
C ILE A 566 16.77 -10.31 -23.79
N GLY A 567 17.55 -9.49 -23.09
CA GLY A 567 18.92 -9.13 -23.50
C GLY A 567 19.90 -10.30 -23.43
N CYS A 568 19.91 -11.02 -22.31
CA CYS A 568 20.84 -12.12 -22.06
C CYS A 568 20.24 -13.25 -21.22
N ILE A 569 20.88 -14.42 -21.34
CA ILE A 569 20.65 -15.61 -20.52
C ILE A 569 21.95 -15.97 -19.78
N TYR A 570 21.91 -16.13 -18.46
CA TYR A 570 23.07 -16.56 -17.68
C TYR A 570 23.55 -17.96 -18.07
N GLY A 571 24.81 -18.06 -18.53
CA GLY A 571 25.38 -19.29 -19.05
C GLY A 571 24.85 -19.70 -20.43
N GLY A 572 24.20 -18.77 -21.16
CA GLY A 572 23.56 -19.02 -22.45
C GLY A 572 23.77 -17.89 -23.46
N GLU A 573 22.77 -17.66 -24.31
CA GLU A 573 22.78 -16.64 -25.36
C GLU A 573 22.70 -15.22 -24.78
N CYS A 574 23.55 -14.31 -25.27
CA CYS A 574 23.68 -12.95 -24.73
C CYS A 574 24.19 -12.00 -25.81
N ASP A 575 23.34 -11.09 -26.27
CA ASP A 575 23.64 -10.03 -27.26
C ASP A 575 23.37 -8.61 -26.72
N TRP A 576 22.66 -8.49 -25.59
CA TRP A 576 22.15 -7.24 -25.00
C TRP A 576 21.19 -6.44 -25.90
N GLU A 577 20.57 -7.09 -26.90
CA GLU A 577 19.54 -6.54 -27.77
C GLU A 577 18.15 -7.15 -27.47
N PRO A 578 17.05 -6.44 -27.80
CA PRO A 578 15.69 -6.88 -27.48
C PRO A 578 15.19 -7.94 -28.46
N THR A 579 15.85 -9.10 -28.46
CA THR A 579 15.57 -10.26 -29.34
C THR A 579 14.94 -11.42 -28.56
N GLN A 580 14.29 -12.33 -29.28
CA GLN A 580 13.69 -13.55 -28.70
C GLN A 580 14.77 -14.60 -28.44
N LYS A 581 14.89 -15.07 -27.20
CA LYS A 581 15.85 -16.11 -26.78
C LYS A 581 15.13 -17.23 -26.01
N TYR A 582 15.64 -18.45 -26.08
CA TYR A 582 15.04 -19.62 -25.44
C TYR A 582 15.50 -19.77 -23.98
N VAL A 583 14.66 -19.31 -23.05
CA VAL A 583 14.92 -19.30 -21.60
C VAL A 583 14.44 -20.60 -20.96
N ILE A 584 15.35 -21.33 -20.30
CA ILE A 584 15.04 -22.59 -19.58
C ILE A 584 14.67 -22.34 -18.11
N GLN A 585 15.17 -21.26 -17.51
CA GLN A 585 15.01 -20.89 -16.10
C GLN A 585 14.83 -19.38 -16.01
N LEU A 586 13.74 -18.88 -15.42
CA LEU A 586 13.44 -17.44 -15.37
C LEU A 586 14.47 -16.67 -14.51
N SER A 587 15.07 -17.33 -13.52
CA SER A 587 16.21 -16.82 -12.73
C SER A 587 17.48 -16.52 -13.55
N LYS A 588 17.51 -16.95 -14.82
CA LYS A 588 18.60 -16.72 -15.77
C LYS A 588 18.27 -15.69 -16.85
N ALA A 589 17.10 -15.03 -16.83
CA ALA A 589 16.72 -14.02 -17.82
C ALA A 589 17.05 -12.60 -17.33
N ILE A 590 17.79 -11.83 -18.14
CA ILE A 590 18.32 -10.50 -17.76
C ILE A 590 18.17 -9.47 -18.86
N GLY A 591 17.73 -8.27 -18.48
CA GLY A 591 17.51 -7.15 -19.38
C GLY A 591 16.19 -7.33 -20.09
N THR A 592 15.10 -6.90 -19.46
CA THR A 592 13.76 -6.99 -20.07
C THR A 592 13.65 -6.06 -21.27
N CYS A 593 13.05 -6.55 -22.37
CA CYS A 593 12.64 -5.69 -23.48
C CYS A 593 11.70 -4.58 -23.00
N TYR A 594 11.76 -3.35 -23.51
CA TYR A 594 12.56 -2.86 -24.63
C TYR A 594 13.91 -2.22 -24.23
N SER A 595 14.33 -2.36 -22.96
CA SER A 595 15.53 -1.72 -22.40
C SER A 595 16.55 -2.71 -21.83
N PRO A 596 16.99 -3.75 -22.57
CA PRO A 596 17.82 -4.84 -22.02
C PRO A 596 19.12 -4.38 -21.36
N LYS A 597 19.69 -3.25 -21.82
CA LYS A 597 20.90 -2.62 -21.29
C LYS A 597 20.72 -1.97 -19.89
N ARG A 598 19.54 -2.09 -19.25
CA ARG A 598 19.35 -1.81 -17.82
C ARG A 598 19.78 -2.97 -16.90
N GLU A 599 19.97 -4.17 -17.45
CA GLU A 599 20.46 -5.37 -16.75
C GLU A 599 19.63 -5.83 -15.54
N ASN A 600 18.32 -5.58 -15.55
CA ASN A 600 17.37 -6.06 -14.53
C ASN A 600 17.05 -7.55 -14.66
N SER A 601 16.60 -8.12 -13.56
CA SER A 601 16.16 -9.52 -13.43
C SER A 601 14.65 -9.63 -13.19
N TYR A 602 14.15 -10.87 -13.12
CA TYR A 602 12.81 -11.19 -12.59
C TYR A 602 12.82 -11.47 -11.06
N TYR A 603 13.94 -11.23 -10.37
CA TYR A 603 14.14 -11.64 -8.97
C TYR A 603 13.11 -11.04 -8.00
N LEU A 604 12.60 -9.84 -8.28
CA LEU A 604 11.55 -9.18 -7.49
C LEU A 604 10.27 -10.03 -7.42
N ALA A 605 9.93 -10.76 -8.48
CA ALA A 605 8.77 -11.66 -8.48
C ALA A 605 9.01 -12.87 -7.57
N GLY A 606 10.20 -13.47 -7.61
CA GLY A 606 10.58 -14.56 -6.71
C GLY A 606 10.66 -14.13 -5.23
N LEU A 607 11.21 -12.95 -4.95
CA LEU A 607 11.25 -12.38 -3.60
C LEU A 607 9.85 -12.03 -3.08
N ALA A 608 8.99 -11.48 -3.94
CA ALA A 608 7.61 -11.19 -3.59
C ALA A 608 6.83 -12.47 -3.29
N TYR A 609 7.01 -13.51 -4.10
CA TYR A 609 6.42 -14.83 -3.88
C TYR A 609 6.86 -15.44 -2.53
N TYR A 610 8.19 -15.53 -2.29
CA TYR A 610 8.74 -16.02 -1.03
C TYR A 610 8.14 -15.29 0.18
N ALA A 611 8.10 -13.96 0.14
CA ALA A 611 7.58 -13.13 1.22
C ALA A 611 6.06 -13.24 1.43
N HIS A 612 5.32 -13.76 0.44
CA HIS A 612 3.87 -13.95 0.54
C HIS A 612 3.47 -15.27 1.19
N VAL A 613 4.16 -16.36 0.88
CA VAL A 613 3.79 -17.71 1.38
C VAL A 613 4.63 -18.15 2.59
N THR A 614 5.84 -17.64 2.77
CA THR A 614 6.72 -18.04 3.87
C THR A 614 6.43 -17.26 5.16
N ASP A 615 6.53 -17.92 6.31
CA ASP A 615 6.59 -17.23 7.60
C ASP A 615 7.96 -16.59 7.81
N LEU A 616 7.98 -15.26 7.93
CA LEU A 616 9.22 -14.50 8.09
C LEU A 616 9.71 -14.48 9.55
N ARG A 617 8.90 -14.93 10.52
CA ARG A 617 9.20 -14.79 11.96
C ARG A 617 8.66 -15.96 12.79
N GLU A 618 9.36 -17.11 12.74
CA GLU A 618 9.07 -18.28 13.58
C GLU A 618 9.12 -18.00 15.10
N ASP A 619 9.75 -16.89 15.54
CA ASP A 619 9.75 -16.41 16.92
C ASP A 619 8.42 -15.73 17.35
N ILE A 620 7.50 -15.51 16.40
CA ILE A 620 6.21 -14.86 16.59
C ILE A 620 5.07 -15.85 16.28
N GLN A 621 4.00 -15.82 17.07
CA GLN A 621 2.89 -16.76 16.89
C GLN A 621 2.04 -16.45 15.65
N GLY A 622 2.24 -17.23 14.59
CA GLY A 622 1.41 -17.28 13.39
C GLY A 622 2.01 -16.52 12.21
N LEU A 623 1.54 -16.84 10.99
CA LEU A 623 2.14 -16.43 9.72
C LEU A 623 2.42 -14.91 9.61
N GLN A 624 3.69 -14.52 9.74
CA GLN A 624 4.18 -13.15 9.49
C GLN A 624 4.59 -12.96 8.03
N ASN A 625 3.66 -13.16 7.11
CA ASN A 625 3.86 -12.89 5.69
C ASN A 625 3.67 -11.41 5.31
N ILE A 626 3.98 -11.09 4.05
CA ILE A 626 3.82 -9.76 3.43
C ILE A 626 2.84 -9.86 2.25
N THR A 627 1.90 -8.92 2.16
CA THR A 627 1.11 -8.69 0.94
C THR A 627 1.61 -7.44 0.21
N THR A 628 2.03 -7.58 -1.04
CA THR A 628 2.63 -6.52 -1.86
C THR A 628 1.63 -5.97 -2.87
N TYR A 629 1.63 -4.64 -2.97
CA TYR A 629 0.96 -3.87 -4.00
C TYR A 629 2.01 -3.11 -4.82
N MET A 630 2.02 -3.26 -6.14
CA MET A 630 2.88 -2.46 -7.02
C MET A 630 2.08 -1.34 -7.67
N ILE A 631 2.67 -0.15 -7.73
CA ILE A 631 2.16 1.01 -8.45
C ILE A 631 3.17 1.30 -9.55
N ASP A 632 2.85 0.80 -10.73
CA ASP A 632 3.68 0.91 -11.91
C ASP A 632 3.46 2.27 -12.57
N THR A 633 4.48 3.10 -12.56
CA THR A 633 4.47 4.47 -13.09
C THR A 633 4.84 4.55 -14.57
N GLN A 634 4.72 3.41 -15.30
CA GLN A 634 4.89 3.18 -16.74
C GLN A 634 5.28 4.40 -17.59
N GLU A 635 6.48 4.35 -18.16
CA GLU A 635 6.93 5.37 -19.11
C GLU A 635 5.92 5.62 -20.24
N THR A 636 5.69 6.89 -20.54
CA THR A 636 4.72 7.35 -21.55
C THR A 636 5.31 7.37 -22.96
N THR A 637 6.25 6.47 -23.25
CA THR A 637 7.16 6.51 -24.41
C THR A 637 6.79 5.55 -25.54
N GLY A 638 5.62 4.90 -25.47
CA GLY A 638 5.17 3.92 -26.47
C GLY A 638 5.95 2.59 -26.45
N LYS A 639 6.76 2.37 -25.40
CA LYS A 639 7.47 1.14 -25.10
C LYS A 639 7.10 0.75 -23.68
N GLN A 640 6.18 -0.21 -23.55
CA GLN A 640 5.65 -0.65 -22.25
C GLN A 640 5.76 -2.18 -22.15
N ILE A 641 6.02 -2.69 -20.95
CA ILE A 641 5.96 -4.12 -20.68
C ILE A 641 4.62 -4.43 -20.01
N THR A 642 3.96 -5.48 -20.48
CA THR A 642 2.61 -5.88 -20.07
C THR A 642 2.58 -7.33 -19.59
N GLY A 643 1.53 -7.66 -18.83
CA GLY A 643 1.26 -9.03 -18.39
C GLY A 643 2.44 -9.72 -17.69
N SER A 644 2.59 -11.02 -17.93
CA SER A 644 3.62 -11.86 -17.32
C SER A 644 5.07 -11.53 -17.75
N LEU A 645 5.29 -10.62 -18.70
CA LEU A 645 6.62 -10.10 -19.01
C LEU A 645 7.02 -8.92 -18.10
N ASN A 646 6.06 -8.25 -17.46
CA ASN A 646 6.32 -7.13 -16.56
C ASN A 646 6.66 -7.64 -15.15
N VAL A 647 7.85 -7.29 -14.65
CA VAL A 647 8.32 -7.75 -13.34
C VAL A 647 7.47 -7.23 -12.16
N LEU A 648 6.90 -6.03 -12.27
CA LEU A 648 5.97 -5.47 -11.27
C LEU A 648 4.60 -6.16 -11.30
N TYR A 649 4.12 -6.56 -12.48
CA TYR A 649 2.90 -7.36 -12.63
C TYR A 649 3.06 -8.71 -11.93
N LEU A 650 4.14 -9.43 -12.22
CA LEU A 650 4.44 -10.73 -11.58
C LEU A 650 4.61 -10.58 -10.06
N ALA A 651 5.40 -9.61 -9.61
CA ALA A 651 5.60 -9.37 -8.18
C ALA A 651 4.31 -8.92 -7.45
N SER A 652 3.33 -8.38 -8.17
CA SER A 652 1.98 -8.14 -7.63
C SER A 652 1.18 -9.44 -7.52
N LYS A 653 1.12 -10.23 -8.60
CA LYS A 653 0.40 -11.52 -8.65
C LYS A 653 0.88 -12.45 -7.54
N TYR A 654 2.16 -12.79 -7.54
CA TYR A 654 2.76 -13.72 -6.57
C TYR A 654 2.99 -13.12 -5.19
N GLY A 655 3.16 -11.80 -5.09
CA GLY A 655 3.27 -11.10 -3.81
C GLY A 655 1.93 -10.76 -3.14
N GLY A 656 0.79 -11.03 -3.81
CA GLY A 656 -0.46 -10.34 -3.50
C GLY A 656 -1.76 -11.12 -3.72
N PHE A 657 -1.71 -12.37 -4.16
CA PHE A 657 -2.89 -13.21 -4.33
C PHE A 657 -3.66 -13.46 -3.01
N VAL A 658 -4.74 -14.23 -3.11
CA VAL A 658 -5.47 -14.82 -1.99
C VAL A 658 -5.62 -16.29 -2.33
N ASP A 659 -4.76 -17.13 -1.76
CA ASP A 659 -4.89 -18.59 -1.85
C ASP A 659 -6.28 -19.02 -1.36
N ILE A 660 -7.08 -19.62 -2.25
CA ILE A 660 -8.44 -20.13 -1.99
C ILE A 660 -8.42 -21.65 -1.80
N ASN A 661 -7.39 -22.33 -2.31
CA ASN A 661 -7.36 -23.79 -2.45
C ASN A 661 -6.32 -24.51 -1.55
N GLU A 662 -5.52 -23.74 -0.80
CA GLU A 662 -4.44 -24.12 0.11
C GLU A 662 -3.22 -24.81 -0.56
N ASN A 663 -2.87 -24.41 -1.80
CA ASN A 663 -1.71 -24.91 -2.55
C ASN A 663 -0.45 -24.02 -2.50
N GLU A 664 -0.53 -22.81 -1.95
CA GLU A 664 0.53 -21.79 -1.95
C GLU A 664 0.92 -21.28 -3.37
N GLU A 665 0.08 -21.42 -4.41
CA GLU A 665 0.32 -20.97 -5.80
C GLU A 665 -0.87 -20.11 -6.37
N PRO A 666 -0.63 -19.08 -7.20
CA PRO A 666 -1.71 -18.28 -7.79
C PRO A 666 -2.24 -18.89 -9.10
N ASP A 667 -2.71 -20.14 -9.04
CA ASP A 667 -3.10 -20.92 -10.23
C ASP A 667 -4.53 -20.64 -10.71
N LEU A 668 -5.46 -20.30 -9.80
CA LEU A 668 -6.83 -19.93 -10.16
C LEU A 668 -6.95 -18.43 -10.42
N LYS A 669 -7.72 -18.04 -11.44
CA LYS A 669 -7.88 -16.62 -11.82
C LYS A 669 -8.49 -15.82 -10.67
N GLU A 670 -9.48 -16.37 -9.97
CA GLU A 670 -10.22 -15.74 -8.87
C GLU A 670 -9.38 -15.40 -7.62
N GLU A 671 -8.14 -15.91 -7.54
CA GLU A 671 -7.19 -15.69 -6.44
C GLU A 671 -6.35 -14.43 -6.64
N TRP A 672 -6.13 -14.01 -7.89
CA TRP A 672 -5.31 -12.83 -8.24
C TRP A 672 -6.04 -11.78 -9.08
N ASP A 673 -7.03 -12.14 -9.90
CA ASP A 673 -7.91 -11.21 -10.63
C ASP A 673 -9.39 -11.55 -10.33
N LYS A 674 -9.97 -10.85 -9.35
CA LYS A 674 -11.36 -11.05 -8.93
C LYS A 674 -12.37 -10.30 -9.82
N ASN A 675 -11.95 -9.25 -10.52
CA ASN A 675 -12.80 -8.39 -11.34
C ASN A 675 -12.85 -8.82 -12.81
N ASN A 676 -12.02 -9.80 -13.21
CA ASN A 676 -11.89 -10.36 -14.54
C ASN A 676 -11.40 -9.36 -15.62
N ASP A 677 -10.55 -8.40 -15.27
CA ASP A 677 -9.92 -7.48 -16.24
C ASP A 677 -8.51 -7.92 -16.70
N ASN A 678 -8.08 -9.13 -16.32
CA ASN A 678 -6.75 -9.71 -16.53
C ASN A 678 -5.61 -8.95 -15.84
N ILE A 679 -5.93 -8.13 -14.83
CA ILE A 679 -4.94 -7.38 -14.05
C ILE A 679 -4.96 -7.88 -12.59
N PRO A 680 -3.81 -8.18 -11.98
CA PRO A 680 -3.76 -8.54 -10.57
C PRO A 680 -4.39 -7.47 -9.68
N ASP A 681 -5.24 -7.88 -8.73
CA ASP A 681 -5.92 -7.08 -7.71
C ASP A 681 -4.94 -6.23 -6.85
N THR A 682 -3.64 -6.50 -6.95
CA THR A 682 -2.54 -5.82 -6.26
C THR A 682 -1.64 -4.97 -7.18
N TYR A 683 -1.80 -5.07 -8.51
CA TYR A 683 -1.07 -4.27 -9.50
C TYR A 683 -1.89 -3.06 -9.91
N PHE A 684 -1.27 -1.88 -9.88
CA PHE A 684 -1.90 -0.64 -10.32
C PHE A 684 -1.05 0.00 -11.44
N PRO A 685 -1.46 -0.12 -12.72
CA PRO A 685 -0.84 0.63 -13.80
C PRO A 685 -1.29 2.10 -13.70
N VAL A 686 -0.32 3.02 -13.71
CA VAL A 686 -0.51 4.47 -13.56
C VAL A 686 0.34 5.23 -14.60
N SER A 687 0.10 4.94 -15.88
CA SER A 687 0.61 5.73 -17.01
C SER A 687 0.08 7.18 -17.03
N ASN A 688 -1.05 7.43 -16.34
CA ASN A 688 -1.64 8.75 -16.09
C ASN A 688 -1.53 9.08 -14.59
N PRO A 689 -0.54 9.90 -14.15
CA PRO A 689 -0.34 10.26 -12.74
C PRO A 689 -1.50 11.00 -12.06
N SER A 690 -2.56 11.38 -12.78
CA SER A 690 -3.82 11.85 -12.17
C SER A 690 -4.50 10.75 -11.33
N GLU A 691 -4.43 9.51 -11.78
CA GLU A 691 -5.14 8.37 -11.18
C GLU A 691 -4.44 7.85 -9.91
N ILE A 692 -3.24 8.37 -9.60
CA ILE A 692 -2.43 7.88 -8.50
C ILE A 692 -3.11 8.04 -7.13
N GLU A 693 -3.93 9.09 -6.90
CA GLU A 693 -4.67 9.19 -5.63
C GLU A 693 -5.71 8.07 -5.51
N ASP A 694 -6.51 7.79 -6.53
CA ASP A 694 -7.55 6.75 -6.44
C ASP A 694 -6.97 5.33 -6.38
N LYS A 695 -5.88 5.05 -7.12
CA LYS A 695 -5.19 3.76 -7.07
C LYS A 695 -4.52 3.54 -5.69
N LEU A 696 -3.82 4.54 -5.14
CA LEU A 696 -3.29 4.49 -3.77
C LEU A 696 -4.42 4.37 -2.72
N LYS A 697 -5.51 5.11 -2.87
CA LYS A 697 -6.67 5.11 -1.96
C LYS A 697 -7.35 3.75 -1.94
N GLU A 698 -7.43 3.08 -3.08
CA GLU A 698 -7.92 1.70 -3.18
C GLU A 698 -6.94 0.69 -2.59
N ALA A 699 -5.62 0.83 -2.79
CA ALA A 699 -4.61 0.03 -2.10
C ALA A 699 -4.77 0.12 -0.57
N PHE A 700 -4.88 1.33 -0.01
CA PHE A 700 -5.10 1.54 1.42
C PHE A 700 -6.45 0.98 1.91
N ARG A 701 -7.54 1.06 1.11
CA ARG A 701 -8.82 0.42 1.44
C ARG A 701 -8.70 -1.11 1.43
N ARG A 702 -7.98 -1.70 0.46
CA ARG A 702 -7.74 -3.14 0.36
C ARG A 702 -6.90 -3.67 1.51
N ILE A 703 -5.91 -2.91 1.97
CA ILE A 703 -5.14 -3.18 3.21
C ILE A 703 -6.07 -3.23 4.45
N LEU A 704 -6.96 -2.25 4.61
CA LEU A 704 -7.94 -2.28 5.73
C LEU A 704 -8.94 -3.44 5.60
N LYS A 705 -9.37 -3.77 4.37
CA LYS A 705 -10.25 -4.92 4.09
C LYS A 705 -9.58 -6.26 4.40
N ARG A 706 -8.26 -6.40 4.14
CA ARG A 706 -7.45 -7.58 4.52
C ARG A 706 -7.08 -7.63 6.02
N THR A 707 -7.49 -6.66 6.85
CA THR A 707 -7.18 -6.61 8.30
C THR A 707 -8.37 -6.48 9.26
N ALA A 708 -9.61 -6.44 8.77
CA ALA A 708 -10.79 -6.37 9.65
C ALA A 708 -11.12 -7.76 10.27
N SER A 709 -11.45 -7.85 11.58
CA SER A 709 -11.44 -9.16 12.30
C SER A 709 -12.43 -9.43 13.47
N GLY A 710 -13.39 -10.36 13.25
CA GLY A 710 -14.24 -11.17 14.14
C GLY A 710 -15.06 -12.27 13.39
N THR A 711 -14.74 -13.56 13.67
CA THR A 711 -15.29 -14.92 13.31
C THR A 711 -15.81 -15.34 11.91
N ALA A 712 -15.57 -16.62 11.58
CA ALA A 712 -15.94 -17.27 10.31
C ALA A 712 -17.36 -17.86 10.37
N ILE A 713 -18.04 -17.84 9.22
CA ILE A 713 -19.40 -18.33 9.07
C ILE A 713 -19.37 -19.84 8.85
N SER A 714 -20.07 -20.62 9.68
CA SER A 714 -20.27 -22.05 9.43
C SER A 714 -21.60 -22.32 8.72
N SER A 715 -21.57 -23.28 7.79
CA SER A 715 -22.74 -23.71 7.02
C SER A 715 -22.86 -25.23 7.03
N PHE A 716 -24.09 -25.75 7.00
CA PHE A 716 -24.38 -27.19 6.97
C PHE A 716 -25.23 -27.56 5.75
N SER A 717 -24.69 -28.31 4.79
CA SER A 717 -25.46 -28.89 3.69
C SER A 717 -25.55 -30.41 3.81
N GLY A 718 -26.60 -30.90 4.46
CA GLY A 718 -26.99 -32.30 4.37
C GLY A 718 -27.36 -32.70 2.93
N LYS A 719 -27.28 -34.00 2.58
CA LYS A 719 -27.60 -34.48 1.23
C LYS A 719 -29.11 -34.48 0.86
N GLU A 720 -29.97 -33.90 1.71
CA GLU A 720 -31.41 -33.78 1.45
C GLU A 720 -31.79 -32.41 0.87
N LYS A 721 -32.89 -32.35 0.11
CA LYS A 721 -33.27 -31.18 -0.71
C LYS A 721 -34.04 -30.11 0.06
N LYS A 722 -33.63 -29.81 1.29
CA LYS A 722 -34.20 -28.77 2.17
C LYS A 722 -33.07 -27.87 2.72
N GLY A 723 -33.44 -26.75 3.34
CA GLY A 723 -32.52 -25.64 3.64
C GLY A 723 -31.33 -26.00 4.53
N ALA A 724 -30.21 -25.34 4.30
CA ALA A 724 -29.05 -25.37 5.17
C ALA A 724 -29.19 -24.34 6.30
N LEU A 725 -28.57 -24.59 7.46
CA LEU A 725 -28.39 -23.58 8.50
C LEU A 725 -27.05 -22.85 8.28
N LEU A 726 -27.08 -21.53 8.41
CA LEU A 726 -25.92 -20.66 8.45
C LEU A 726 -25.77 -20.09 9.87
N VAL A 727 -24.58 -20.16 10.47
CA VAL A 727 -24.31 -19.64 11.81
C VAL A 727 -23.11 -18.69 11.78
N GLN A 728 -23.27 -17.51 12.36
CA GLN A 728 -22.28 -16.44 12.38
C GLN A 728 -22.05 -15.98 13.83
N ALA A 729 -20.84 -16.14 14.36
CA ALA A 729 -20.46 -15.50 15.62
C ALA A 729 -20.00 -14.07 15.37
N ILE A 730 -20.37 -13.16 16.27
CA ILE A 730 -20.07 -11.74 16.19
C ILE A 730 -19.62 -11.24 17.55
N PHE A 731 -18.50 -10.53 17.58
CA PHE A 731 -18.02 -9.78 18.72
C PHE A 731 -18.64 -8.37 18.70
N TYR A 732 -18.85 -7.74 19.85
CA TYR A 732 -18.95 -6.28 19.94
C TYR A 732 -18.02 -5.80 21.06
N PRO A 733 -16.93 -5.06 20.73
CA PRO A 733 -16.05 -4.47 21.73
C PRO A 733 -16.76 -3.33 22.48
N GLU A 734 -17.77 -2.75 21.86
CA GLU A 734 -18.72 -1.80 22.43
C GLU A 734 -20.07 -1.94 21.70
N LYS A 735 -21.17 -2.01 22.45
CA LYS A 735 -22.55 -1.79 21.98
C LYS A 735 -23.19 -0.77 22.91
N THR A 736 -23.76 0.27 22.32
CA THR A 736 -24.23 1.46 23.02
C THR A 736 -25.69 1.74 22.64
N THR A 737 -26.50 2.07 23.63
CA THR A 737 -27.91 2.48 23.51
C THR A 737 -28.02 3.96 23.94
N GLU A 738 -29.22 4.53 23.94
CA GLU A 738 -29.44 5.91 24.43
C GLU A 738 -29.05 6.12 25.90
N LYS A 739 -28.89 5.04 26.69
CA LYS A 739 -28.73 5.08 28.15
C LYS A 739 -27.58 4.22 28.68
N GLU A 740 -27.20 3.17 27.96
CA GLU A 740 -26.34 2.09 28.45
C GLU A 740 -25.22 1.81 27.44
N LYS A 741 -24.03 1.48 27.94
CA LYS A 741 -22.83 1.22 27.14
C LYS A 741 -22.11 0.01 27.68
N VAL A 742 -22.15 -1.10 26.95
CA VAL A 742 -21.51 -2.36 27.34
C VAL A 742 -20.39 -2.69 26.37
N SER A 743 -19.21 -2.98 26.92
CA SER A 743 -18.05 -3.46 26.17
C SER A 743 -17.90 -4.98 26.27
N TRP A 744 -17.14 -5.58 25.34
CA TRP A 744 -16.81 -7.01 25.30
C TRP A 744 -18.01 -7.96 25.40
N ILE A 745 -18.77 -8.00 24.32
CA ILE A 745 -20.01 -8.75 24.10
C ILE A 745 -19.76 -9.81 23.02
N GLY A 746 -20.26 -11.03 23.18
CA GLY A 746 -20.37 -12.00 22.08
C GLY A 746 -21.83 -12.22 21.68
N ASN A 747 -22.09 -12.48 20.41
CA ASN A 747 -23.37 -12.93 19.89
C ASN A 747 -23.18 -14.09 18.89
N LEU A 748 -24.23 -14.87 18.67
CA LEU A 748 -24.39 -15.75 17.51
C LEU A 748 -25.71 -15.36 16.84
N TYR A 749 -25.64 -15.09 15.54
CA TYR A 749 -26.79 -15.01 14.66
C TYR A 749 -26.90 -16.29 13.82
N SER A 750 -28.09 -16.55 13.32
CA SER A 750 -28.32 -17.64 12.38
C SER A 750 -29.38 -17.30 11.36
N TYR A 751 -29.17 -17.82 10.15
CA TYR A 751 -29.94 -17.50 8.95
C TYR A 751 -30.16 -18.80 8.17
N TRP A 752 -31.16 -18.83 7.28
CA TRP A 752 -31.25 -19.90 6.31
C TRP A 752 -30.18 -19.72 5.23
N PHE A 753 -29.66 -20.84 4.72
CA PHE A 753 -28.93 -20.88 3.47
C PHE A 753 -29.69 -21.78 2.48
N LEU A 754 -30.33 -21.18 1.49
CA LEU A 754 -30.97 -21.91 0.40
C LEU A 754 -29.88 -22.31 -0.59
N ASN A 755 -29.59 -23.62 -0.69
CA ASN A 755 -28.70 -24.17 -1.73
C ASN A 755 -29.49 -25.11 -2.64
N THR A 756 -29.69 -24.72 -3.90
CA THR A 756 -30.46 -25.47 -4.89
C THR A 756 -29.82 -25.34 -6.28
N LYS A 757 -30.26 -26.16 -7.24
CA LYS A 757 -29.83 -26.06 -8.65
C LYS A 757 -30.18 -24.72 -9.32
N THR A 758 -31.19 -23.99 -8.83
CA THR A 758 -31.65 -22.73 -9.42
C THR A 758 -31.14 -21.50 -8.68
N ALA A 759 -30.97 -21.57 -7.37
CA ALA A 759 -30.56 -20.45 -6.52
C ALA A 759 -29.67 -20.88 -5.34
N GLN A 760 -28.69 -20.03 -5.03
CA GLN A 760 -27.87 -20.08 -3.82
C GLN A 760 -27.90 -18.71 -3.14
N ASN A 761 -28.51 -18.61 -1.95
CA ASN A 761 -28.61 -17.35 -1.21
C ASN A 761 -28.89 -17.55 0.29
N ILE A 762 -28.57 -16.51 1.06
CA ILE A 762 -28.87 -16.42 2.49
C ILE A 762 -30.26 -15.80 2.64
N ARG A 763 -31.11 -16.36 3.51
CA ARG A 763 -32.40 -15.76 3.89
C ARG A 763 -32.47 -15.45 5.37
N GLU A 764 -33.17 -14.37 5.69
CA GLU A 764 -33.79 -14.21 6.99
C GLU A 764 -35.01 -15.14 7.13
N ASP A 765 -35.73 -15.04 8.25
CA ASP A 765 -36.90 -15.82 8.64
C ASP A 765 -38.05 -14.82 8.82
N THR A 766 -38.55 -14.29 7.69
CA THR A 766 -39.28 -13.01 7.62
C THR A 766 -40.64 -13.05 8.31
N ASN A 767 -41.30 -14.21 8.30
CA ASN A 767 -42.58 -14.46 8.99
C ASN A 767 -42.40 -15.03 10.43
N GLU A 768 -41.15 -15.10 10.90
CA GLU A 768 -40.71 -15.66 12.19
C GLU A 768 -41.12 -17.12 12.50
N ASN A 769 -41.62 -17.88 11.53
CA ASN A 769 -42.22 -19.21 11.79
C ASN A 769 -41.19 -20.34 12.01
N LYS A 770 -39.90 -20.10 11.76
CA LYS A 770 -38.78 -21.06 11.86
C LYS A 770 -38.85 -22.19 10.83
N ILE A 771 -39.37 -21.90 9.63
CA ILE A 771 -39.43 -22.76 8.43
C ILE A 771 -38.92 -21.95 7.23
N LEU A 772 -38.14 -22.56 6.32
CA LEU A 772 -37.66 -21.87 5.12
C LEU A 772 -38.76 -21.75 4.04
N ASP A 773 -39.49 -20.64 4.08
CA ASP A 773 -40.57 -20.33 3.14
C ASP A 773 -40.03 -19.60 1.90
N LYS A 774 -39.75 -20.39 0.86
CA LYS A 774 -39.00 -19.97 -0.35
C LYS A 774 -39.49 -18.70 -1.06
N PHE A 775 -40.74 -18.29 -0.85
CA PHE A 775 -41.36 -17.12 -1.49
C PHE A 775 -41.74 -16.00 -0.50
N GLU A 776 -41.58 -16.21 0.81
CA GLU A 776 -41.85 -15.21 1.86
C GLU A 776 -40.54 -14.73 2.52
N ASP A 777 -39.61 -15.65 2.80
CA ASP A 777 -38.32 -15.33 3.42
C ASP A 777 -37.41 -14.53 2.48
N LEU A 778 -37.11 -13.28 2.86
CA LEU A 778 -36.36 -12.35 2.03
C LEU A 778 -34.88 -12.75 1.88
N ILE A 779 -34.31 -12.46 0.71
CA ILE A 779 -32.87 -12.67 0.45
C ILE A 779 -32.09 -11.51 1.07
N ILE A 780 -31.11 -11.80 1.92
CA ILE A 780 -30.21 -10.80 2.52
C ILE A 780 -28.82 -10.84 1.89
N LYS A 781 -28.26 -9.66 1.60
CA LYS A 781 -26.91 -9.47 1.05
C LYS A 781 -26.14 -8.39 1.80
N PHE A 782 -25.09 -8.80 2.47
CA PHE A 782 -24.13 -7.92 3.15
C PHE A 782 -23.26 -7.17 2.13
N SER A 783 -23.13 -5.86 2.28
CA SER A 783 -22.29 -4.98 1.46
C SER A 783 -21.67 -3.87 2.31
N LEU A 784 -20.65 -3.18 1.79
CA LEU A 784 -20.07 -2.00 2.42
C LEU A 784 -20.30 -0.78 1.52
N ASP A 785 -20.63 0.37 2.10
CA ASP A 785 -20.77 1.63 1.35
C ASP A 785 -19.42 2.35 1.13
N LYS A 786 -19.46 3.47 0.42
CA LYS A 786 -18.30 4.31 0.05
C LYS A 786 -17.50 4.78 1.27
N ASP A 787 -18.14 5.02 2.41
CA ASP A 787 -17.47 5.37 3.67
C ASP A 787 -16.84 4.17 4.40
N GLY A 788 -17.33 2.96 4.12
CA GLY A 788 -16.96 1.71 4.80
C GLY A 788 -17.99 1.21 5.82
N SER A 789 -19.16 1.84 5.92
CA SER A 789 -20.28 1.37 6.76
C SER A 789 -20.89 0.07 6.22
N LEU A 790 -21.48 -0.75 7.10
CA LEU A 790 -22.20 -1.97 6.74
C LEU A 790 -23.60 -1.63 6.22
N GLN A 791 -23.96 -2.19 5.06
CA GLN A 791 -25.26 -2.04 4.42
C GLN A 791 -25.80 -3.42 4.02
N ILE A 792 -26.92 -3.84 4.59
CA ILE A 792 -27.45 -5.21 4.44
C ILE A 792 -28.72 -5.14 3.60
N LYS A 793 -28.60 -5.33 2.29
CA LYS A 793 -29.70 -5.19 1.33
C LYS A 793 -30.63 -6.39 1.41
N LYS A 794 -31.94 -6.15 1.49
CA LYS A 794 -32.97 -7.20 1.41
C LYS A 794 -33.78 -7.14 0.11
N TYR A 795 -34.11 -8.31 -0.41
CA TYR A 795 -34.78 -8.50 -1.70
C TYR A 795 -35.95 -9.47 -1.60
N TYR A 796 -37.02 -9.15 -2.34
CA TYR A 796 -38.10 -10.09 -2.65
C TYR A 796 -37.61 -11.24 -3.54
N VAL A 797 -38.42 -12.29 -3.60
CA VAL A 797 -38.05 -13.57 -4.23
C VAL A 797 -38.90 -13.84 -5.46
N ASN A 798 -38.24 -14.10 -6.58
CA ASN A 798 -38.93 -14.56 -7.79
C ASN A 798 -39.22 -16.07 -7.75
N SER A 799 -39.99 -16.54 -8.74
CA SER A 799 -40.43 -17.93 -8.91
C SER A 799 -39.31 -18.98 -8.96
N PHE A 800 -38.05 -18.58 -9.16
CA PHE A 800 -36.88 -19.48 -9.20
C PHE A 800 -36.07 -19.52 -7.89
N GLY A 801 -36.49 -18.76 -6.88
CA GLY A 801 -35.78 -18.62 -5.60
C GLY A 801 -34.61 -17.62 -5.62
N ARG A 802 -34.54 -16.77 -6.65
CA ARG A 802 -33.53 -15.70 -6.81
C ARG A 802 -34.11 -14.34 -6.42
N GLU A 803 -33.24 -13.36 -6.34
CA GLU A 803 -33.58 -11.95 -6.15
C GLU A 803 -34.53 -11.47 -7.24
N ASP A 804 -35.56 -10.72 -6.83
CA ASP A 804 -36.43 -9.96 -7.72
C ASP A 804 -36.06 -8.47 -7.61
N PHE A 805 -36.83 -7.69 -6.85
CA PHE A 805 -36.55 -6.28 -6.53
C PHE A 805 -36.10 -6.10 -5.07
N THR A 806 -35.39 -5.02 -4.80
CA THR A 806 -34.94 -4.66 -3.44
C THR A 806 -36.12 -4.11 -2.63
N GLU A 807 -36.30 -4.59 -1.40
CA GLU A 807 -37.27 -4.03 -0.46
C GLU A 807 -36.67 -2.83 0.29
N GLY A 808 -35.41 -2.96 0.71
CA GLY A 808 -34.73 -1.96 1.52
C GLY A 808 -33.36 -2.42 1.98
N VAL A 809 -32.83 -1.75 3.01
CA VAL A 809 -31.49 -1.99 3.55
C VAL A 809 -31.55 -1.89 5.07
N TYR A 810 -31.00 -2.88 5.79
CA TYR A 810 -30.75 -2.79 7.22
C TYR A 810 -29.38 -2.17 7.48
N SER A 811 -29.28 -1.34 8.53
CA SER A 811 -28.04 -0.67 8.95
C SER A 811 -27.24 -1.47 9.97
N SER A 812 -27.84 -2.48 10.60
CA SER A 812 -27.20 -3.36 11.57
C SER A 812 -27.69 -4.79 11.48
N LEU A 813 -26.94 -5.71 12.08
CA LEU A 813 -27.26 -7.14 12.17
C LEU A 813 -28.38 -7.44 13.18
N ASP A 814 -28.65 -6.51 14.10
CA ASP A 814 -29.74 -6.61 15.08
C ASP A 814 -31.14 -6.35 14.46
N GLU A 815 -31.20 -5.73 13.28
CA GLU A 815 -32.43 -5.45 12.53
C GLU A 815 -32.94 -6.64 11.68
N ILE A 816 -32.11 -7.67 11.47
CA ILE A 816 -32.46 -8.81 10.62
C ILE A 816 -33.37 -9.78 11.40
N SER A 817 -34.44 -10.27 10.76
CA SER A 817 -35.28 -11.37 11.26
C SER A 817 -34.52 -12.70 11.28
N SER A 818 -33.55 -12.84 12.18
CA SER A 818 -32.72 -14.04 12.32
C SER A 818 -33.50 -15.19 12.95
N LEU A 819 -33.17 -16.43 12.57
CA LEU A 819 -33.80 -17.64 13.12
C LEU A 819 -33.66 -17.69 14.64
N TRP A 820 -32.44 -17.38 15.13
CA TRP A 820 -32.18 -17.14 16.54
C TRP A 820 -30.93 -16.28 16.76
N ASN A 821 -31.13 -15.21 17.53
CA ASN A 821 -30.10 -14.38 18.17
C ASN A 821 -29.81 -14.98 19.57
N VAL A 822 -28.60 -15.51 19.78
CA VAL A 822 -28.22 -16.20 21.03
C VAL A 822 -28.00 -15.23 22.18
N GLY A 823 -27.43 -14.08 21.89
CA GLY A 823 -27.10 -13.03 22.84
C GLY A 823 -28.33 -12.56 23.60
N GLU A 824 -29.39 -12.20 22.87
CA GLU A 824 -30.69 -11.83 23.43
C GLU A 824 -31.31 -12.99 24.23
N LYS A 825 -31.34 -14.21 23.66
CA LYS A 825 -31.84 -15.41 24.38
C LYS A 825 -31.05 -15.74 25.66
N LEU A 826 -29.79 -15.33 25.77
CA LEU A 826 -28.98 -15.43 27.00
C LEU A 826 -29.15 -14.21 27.92
N LYS A 827 -29.42 -13.02 27.38
CA LYS A 827 -29.74 -11.79 28.12
C LYS A 827 -31.00 -11.96 28.97
N GLU A 828 -32.05 -12.52 28.38
CA GLU A 828 -33.32 -12.83 29.06
C GLU A 828 -33.21 -13.99 30.05
N LYS A 829 -32.35 -14.98 29.77
CA LYS A 829 -32.25 -16.20 30.57
C LYS A 829 -31.73 -15.92 31.99
N ASN A 830 -32.57 -16.21 32.98
CA ASN A 830 -32.23 -16.12 34.41
C ASN A 830 -30.91 -16.88 34.73
N PRO A 831 -29.94 -16.27 35.47
CA PRO A 831 -28.66 -16.89 35.81
C PRO A 831 -28.76 -18.26 36.48
N ASN A 832 -29.80 -18.54 37.28
CA ASN A 832 -29.98 -19.83 37.94
C ASN A 832 -30.40 -20.93 36.95
N ASN A 833 -31.07 -20.57 35.86
CA ASN A 833 -31.51 -21.49 34.81
C ASN A 833 -30.40 -21.83 33.78
N ARG A 834 -29.19 -21.28 33.94
CA ARG A 834 -28.00 -21.68 33.17
C ARG A 834 -27.39 -22.95 33.78
N LYS A 835 -27.44 -24.05 33.03
CA LYS A 835 -26.63 -25.26 33.29
C LYS A 835 -25.19 -24.93 32.89
N ILE A 836 -24.30 -24.88 33.87
CA ILE A 836 -22.86 -24.65 33.70
C ILE A 836 -22.17 -25.68 34.59
N TYR A 837 -21.12 -26.31 34.05
CA TYR A 837 -20.36 -27.35 34.72
C TYR A 837 -18.87 -26.98 34.72
N THR A 838 -18.14 -27.52 35.67
CA THR A 838 -16.67 -27.45 35.75
C THR A 838 -16.14 -28.80 36.23
N VAL A 839 -14.82 -28.95 36.25
CA VAL A 839 -14.12 -30.11 36.82
C VAL A 839 -13.75 -29.79 38.28
N SER A 840 -13.92 -30.76 39.17
CA SER A 840 -13.46 -30.67 40.56
C SER A 840 -12.01 -31.13 40.72
N GLU A 841 -11.40 -30.86 41.87
CA GLU A 841 -10.04 -31.33 42.21
C GLU A 841 -9.89 -32.87 42.09
N GLU A 842 -10.98 -33.62 42.27
CA GLU A 842 -11.04 -35.07 42.07
C GLU A 842 -11.31 -35.50 40.60
N ASN A 843 -11.17 -34.59 39.63
CA ASN A 843 -11.52 -34.78 38.21
C ASN A 843 -12.99 -35.16 37.93
N LYS A 844 -13.93 -34.82 38.81
CA LYS A 844 -15.37 -35.10 38.64
C LYS A 844 -16.09 -33.89 38.02
N LEU A 845 -17.10 -34.15 37.18
CA LEU A 845 -17.93 -33.08 36.60
C LEU A 845 -18.93 -32.56 37.65
N VAL A 846 -18.77 -31.32 38.09
CA VAL A 846 -19.58 -30.66 39.12
C VAL A 846 -20.29 -29.42 38.57
N SER A 847 -21.31 -28.92 39.26
CA SER A 847 -22.04 -27.73 38.81
C SER A 847 -21.31 -26.44 39.21
N PHE A 848 -20.98 -25.60 38.24
CA PHE A 848 -20.30 -24.32 38.50
C PHE A 848 -21.23 -23.35 39.23
N SER A 849 -21.17 -23.37 40.56
CA SER A 849 -22.09 -22.66 41.46
C SER A 849 -21.48 -22.49 42.85
N LEU A 850 -21.98 -21.54 43.63
CA LEU A 850 -21.46 -21.26 44.98
C LEU A 850 -21.55 -22.46 45.94
N LYS A 851 -22.49 -23.39 45.72
CA LYS A 851 -22.63 -24.61 46.53
C LYS A 851 -21.46 -25.58 46.40
N GLU A 852 -20.84 -25.60 45.23
CA GLU A 852 -19.73 -26.50 44.88
C GLU A 852 -18.38 -25.76 44.90
N LEU A 853 -18.32 -24.48 45.32
CA LEU A 853 -17.14 -23.61 45.19
C LEU A 853 -15.87 -24.28 45.75
N ASN A 854 -15.97 -24.88 46.94
CA ASN A 854 -14.86 -25.56 47.61
C ASN A 854 -14.31 -26.78 46.85
N SER A 855 -15.01 -27.32 45.84
CA SER A 855 -14.53 -28.45 45.04
C SER A 855 -13.73 -28.03 43.81
N PHE A 856 -13.71 -26.74 43.47
CA PHE A 856 -13.03 -26.21 42.27
C PHE A 856 -12.30 -24.87 42.52
N SER A 857 -12.29 -24.36 43.75
CA SER A 857 -11.76 -23.05 44.13
C SER A 857 -10.29 -22.85 43.79
N VAL A 858 -9.47 -23.92 43.78
CA VAL A 858 -8.06 -23.86 43.39
C VAL A 858 -7.86 -23.41 41.93
N TYR A 859 -8.82 -23.71 41.06
CA TYR A 859 -8.75 -23.36 39.63
C TYR A 859 -9.14 -21.89 39.33
N LEU A 860 -9.59 -21.13 40.33
CA LEU A 860 -9.98 -19.73 40.15
C LEU A 860 -8.82 -18.72 40.28
N GLY A 861 -7.64 -19.17 40.73
CA GLY A 861 -6.43 -18.34 40.87
C GLY A 861 -6.12 -17.91 42.31
N SER A 862 -5.02 -17.16 42.48
CA SER A 862 -4.56 -16.62 43.77
C SER A 862 -5.14 -15.23 44.04
N ALA A 863 -5.06 -14.71 45.28
CA ALA A 863 -5.68 -13.45 45.67
C ALA A 863 -5.25 -12.24 44.80
N ASP A 864 -4.02 -12.25 44.30
CA ASP A 864 -3.42 -11.20 43.46
C ASP A 864 -3.90 -11.25 41.99
N SER A 865 -4.52 -12.35 41.54
CA SER A 865 -5.01 -12.49 40.16
C SER A 865 -6.43 -11.94 39.93
N PHE A 866 -7.14 -11.55 41.00
CA PHE A 866 -8.51 -11.04 40.93
C PHE A 866 -8.56 -9.50 40.88
N PRO A 867 -9.27 -8.90 39.90
CA PRO A 867 -9.58 -7.47 39.90
C PRO A 867 -10.18 -6.98 41.24
N GLU A 868 -9.78 -5.79 41.66
CA GLU A 868 -10.24 -5.13 42.89
C GLU A 868 -11.77 -4.98 42.94
N CYS A 869 -12.44 -4.81 41.78
CA CYS A 869 -13.88 -4.67 41.69
C CYS A 869 -14.69 -5.91 42.15
N LEU A 870 -14.05 -7.07 42.31
CA LEU A 870 -14.74 -8.30 42.75
C LEU A 870 -14.88 -8.39 44.28
N GLY A 871 -14.37 -7.44 45.05
CA GLY A 871 -14.50 -7.39 46.51
C GLY A 871 -13.16 -7.23 47.22
N GLU A 872 -13.20 -7.05 48.54
CA GLU A 872 -12.01 -6.85 49.36
C GLU A 872 -11.36 -8.18 49.75
N THR A 873 -12.16 -9.17 50.13
CA THR A 873 -11.64 -10.45 50.65
C THR A 873 -11.46 -11.50 49.55
N PHE A 874 -10.54 -12.46 49.76
CA PHE A 874 -10.28 -13.52 48.77
C PHE A 874 -11.51 -14.39 48.49
N LEU A 875 -12.25 -14.79 49.53
CA LEU A 875 -13.48 -15.57 49.40
C LEU A 875 -14.57 -14.81 48.64
N GLU A 876 -14.76 -13.53 48.97
CA GLU A 876 -15.70 -12.65 48.28
C GLU A 876 -15.36 -12.51 46.79
N LYS A 877 -14.08 -12.29 46.46
CA LYS A 877 -13.58 -12.24 45.08
C LYS A 877 -13.88 -13.54 44.30
N GLN A 878 -13.70 -14.70 44.93
CA GLN A 878 -14.04 -16.01 44.35
C GLN A 878 -15.56 -16.15 44.14
N GLU A 879 -16.38 -15.83 45.15
CA GLU A 879 -17.84 -15.88 45.02
C GLU A 879 -18.35 -14.92 43.92
N ASN A 880 -17.84 -13.70 43.89
CA ASN A 880 -18.28 -12.66 42.96
C ASN A 880 -17.83 -12.98 41.53
N LEU A 881 -16.67 -13.64 41.33
CA LEU A 881 -16.31 -14.22 40.03
C LEU A 881 -17.32 -15.29 39.58
N VAL A 882 -17.74 -16.20 40.48
CA VAL A 882 -18.76 -17.21 40.15
C VAL A 882 -20.11 -16.57 39.82
N LYS A 883 -20.56 -15.59 40.61
CA LYS A 883 -21.78 -14.79 40.34
C LYS A 883 -21.68 -14.09 38.96
N TYR A 884 -20.54 -13.47 38.67
CA TYR A 884 -20.26 -12.79 37.40
C TYR A 884 -20.30 -13.74 36.20
N ILE A 885 -19.59 -14.87 36.24
CA ILE A 885 -19.59 -15.89 35.17
C ILE A 885 -20.98 -16.49 34.96
N ARG A 886 -21.76 -16.72 36.03
CA ARG A 886 -23.16 -17.16 35.92
C ARG A 886 -24.08 -16.09 35.31
N GLY A 887 -23.67 -14.83 35.27
CA GLY A 887 -24.36 -13.74 34.59
C GLY A 887 -25.21 -12.85 35.50
N ILE A 888 -24.80 -12.71 36.76
CA ILE A 888 -25.19 -11.61 37.65
C ILE A 888 -24.18 -10.49 37.44
N ASP A 889 -24.62 -9.24 37.31
CA ASP A 889 -23.70 -8.09 37.24
C ASP A 889 -23.19 -7.71 38.63
N ILE A 890 -21.94 -7.27 38.70
CA ILE A 890 -21.25 -6.90 39.94
C ILE A 890 -20.94 -5.41 39.86
N GLU A 891 -21.39 -4.65 40.86
CA GLU A 891 -21.16 -3.20 40.95
C GLU A 891 -19.66 -2.88 41.04
N GLY A 892 -19.23 -1.77 40.44
CA GLY A 892 -17.80 -1.42 40.33
C GLY A 892 -17.01 -2.21 39.28
N CYS A 893 -17.45 -3.40 38.85
CA CYS A 893 -16.86 -4.11 37.73
C CYS A 893 -17.39 -3.62 36.37
N ARG A 894 -16.87 -4.17 35.26
CA ARG A 894 -17.45 -3.98 33.93
C ARG A 894 -18.91 -4.44 33.95
N SER A 895 -19.84 -3.49 33.82
CA SER A 895 -21.25 -3.82 33.62
C SER A 895 -21.47 -4.49 32.27
N ARG A 896 -22.43 -5.42 32.24
CA ARG A 896 -22.98 -6.03 31.03
C ARG A 896 -24.49 -5.83 30.92
N TYR A 897 -25.04 -4.89 31.70
CA TYR A 897 -26.46 -4.56 31.65
C TYR A 897 -26.78 -3.70 30.41
N ILE A 898 -27.66 -4.21 29.55
CA ILE A 898 -28.07 -3.54 28.31
C ILE A 898 -29.53 -3.91 27.99
N ASN A 899 -30.34 -2.95 27.56
CA ASN A 899 -31.74 -3.13 27.16
C ASN A 899 -32.53 -4.03 28.14
N GLY A 900 -32.48 -3.67 29.43
CA GLY A 900 -33.25 -4.33 30.50
C GLY A 900 -32.68 -5.64 31.05
N GLY A 901 -31.49 -6.09 30.64
CA GLY A 901 -30.93 -7.35 31.15
C GLY A 901 -29.41 -7.49 31.04
N VAL A 902 -28.85 -8.38 31.86
CA VAL A 902 -27.40 -8.67 31.88
C VAL A 902 -27.05 -9.58 30.70
N TRP A 903 -26.17 -9.13 29.81
CA TRP A 903 -25.62 -9.93 28.71
C TRP A 903 -24.63 -10.99 29.23
N LYS A 904 -24.83 -12.26 28.85
CA LYS A 904 -24.14 -13.42 29.47
C LYS A 904 -23.21 -14.18 28.52
N LEU A 905 -23.21 -13.84 27.23
CA LEU A 905 -22.28 -14.38 26.25
C LEU A 905 -21.07 -13.45 26.17
N ALA A 906 -19.93 -13.94 26.66
CA ALA A 906 -18.64 -13.29 26.46
C ALA A 906 -18.26 -13.29 24.98
N ASP A 907 -17.33 -12.40 24.64
CA ASP A 907 -16.81 -12.21 23.30
C ASP A 907 -16.29 -13.49 22.64
N ILE A 908 -16.60 -13.63 21.35
CA ILE A 908 -16.19 -14.75 20.50
C ILE A 908 -15.24 -14.16 19.46
N VAL A 909 -13.93 -14.28 19.71
CA VAL A 909 -12.90 -13.69 18.85
C VAL A 909 -12.15 -14.78 18.08
N TYR A 910 -11.68 -15.81 18.79
CA TYR A 910 -10.86 -16.90 18.25
C TYR A 910 -11.61 -18.25 18.21
N SER A 911 -12.89 -18.24 17.83
CA SER A 911 -13.73 -19.45 17.82
C SER A 911 -14.77 -19.43 16.71
N THR A 912 -14.64 -20.35 15.76
CA THR A 912 -15.65 -20.63 14.73
C THR A 912 -16.73 -21.54 15.33
N PRO A 913 -18.04 -21.24 15.16
CA PRO A 913 -19.11 -22.08 15.68
C PRO A 913 -19.20 -23.41 14.90
N ILE A 914 -19.21 -24.55 15.61
CA ILE A 914 -19.31 -25.89 14.99
C ILE A 914 -20.72 -26.46 15.21
N VAL A 915 -21.36 -26.93 14.14
CA VAL A 915 -22.67 -27.61 14.20
C VAL A 915 -22.46 -29.12 14.26
N VAL A 916 -22.98 -29.77 15.30
CA VAL A 916 -22.92 -31.23 15.49
C VAL A 916 -24.34 -31.80 15.51
N ASN A 917 -24.64 -32.76 14.64
CA ASN A 917 -25.94 -33.41 14.57
C ASN A 917 -25.97 -34.67 15.48
N TYR A 918 -27.11 -34.90 16.15
CA TYR A 918 -27.42 -36.13 16.86
C TYR A 918 -28.70 -36.75 16.27
N PRO A 919 -28.63 -37.45 15.12
CA PRO A 919 -29.82 -37.92 14.39
C PRO A 919 -30.73 -38.81 15.24
N GLU A 920 -30.14 -39.75 15.99
CA GLU A 920 -30.83 -40.65 16.94
C GLU A 920 -31.63 -39.92 18.04
N LYS A 921 -31.31 -38.66 18.30
CA LYS A 921 -31.94 -37.82 19.34
C LYS A 921 -32.83 -36.73 18.76
N GLY A 922 -32.93 -36.64 17.43
CA GLY A 922 -33.76 -35.66 16.73
C GLY A 922 -33.33 -34.21 16.95
N TYR A 923 -32.03 -33.92 17.10
CA TYR A 923 -31.57 -32.53 17.14
C TYR A 923 -30.08 -32.34 16.81
N SER A 924 -29.74 -31.12 16.39
CA SER A 924 -28.38 -30.60 16.27
C SER A 924 -28.03 -29.63 17.40
N VAL A 925 -26.73 -29.46 17.66
CA VAL A 925 -26.16 -28.56 18.66
C VAL A 925 -25.07 -27.70 18.03
N VAL A 926 -25.13 -26.40 18.24
CA VAL A 926 -24.04 -25.46 17.92
C VAL A 926 -23.13 -25.35 19.14
N TYR A 927 -21.83 -25.59 18.93
CA TYR A 927 -20.78 -25.38 19.90
C TYR A 927 -19.95 -24.15 19.53
N THR A 928 -19.57 -23.33 20.51
CA THR A 928 -18.59 -22.25 20.28
C THR A 928 -17.79 -21.96 21.55
N GLY A 929 -16.50 -21.68 21.40
CA GLY A 929 -15.69 -21.09 22.46
C GLY A 929 -16.09 -19.63 22.70
N SER A 930 -15.70 -19.08 23.85
CA SER A 930 -15.77 -17.65 24.15
C SER A 930 -14.63 -17.27 25.09
N ASN A 931 -14.14 -16.05 24.98
CA ASN A 931 -13.00 -15.55 25.75
C ASN A 931 -13.30 -15.44 27.27
N GLY A 932 -14.57 -15.58 27.67
CA GLY A 932 -14.99 -15.76 29.06
C GLY A 932 -14.72 -17.17 29.64
N GLY A 933 -13.75 -17.92 29.10
CA GLY A 933 -13.33 -19.24 29.59
C GLY A 933 -14.35 -20.37 29.41
N MET A 934 -15.39 -20.17 28.57
CA MET A 934 -16.50 -21.12 28.42
C MET A 934 -16.63 -21.63 26.98
N LEU A 935 -16.70 -22.95 26.83
CA LEU A 935 -17.32 -23.62 25.70
C LEU A 935 -18.85 -23.60 25.90
N HIS A 936 -19.58 -22.93 25.02
CA HIS A 936 -21.04 -22.92 25.01
C HIS A 936 -21.58 -24.00 24.08
N ALA A 937 -22.76 -24.51 24.40
CA ALA A 937 -23.48 -25.49 23.60
C ALA A 937 -24.97 -25.11 23.52
N PHE A 938 -25.51 -24.97 22.31
CA PHE A 938 -26.86 -24.48 22.04
C PHE A 938 -27.63 -25.48 21.17
N LYS A 939 -28.78 -25.99 21.66
CA LYS A 939 -29.64 -26.87 20.87
C LYS A 939 -30.32 -26.06 19.76
N ALA A 940 -30.00 -26.37 18.50
CA ALA A 940 -30.49 -25.65 17.32
C ALA A 940 -31.87 -26.11 16.82
N GLY A 941 -32.38 -27.23 17.34
CA GLY A 941 -33.56 -27.92 16.82
C GLY A 941 -33.20 -29.11 15.95
N TYR A 942 -34.16 -29.63 15.19
CA TYR A 942 -33.89 -30.58 14.10
C TYR A 942 -33.53 -29.78 12.84
N LEU A 943 -32.47 -30.20 12.14
CA LEU A 943 -31.94 -29.57 10.92
C LEU A 943 -31.85 -30.63 9.82
#